data_AF-A0A5C6QNW6-F1
#
_entry.id   AF-A0A5C6QNW6-F1
#
_cell.length_a   1.000
_cell.length_b   1.000
_cell.length_c   1.000
_cell.angle_alpha   90.00
_cell.angle_beta   90.00
_cell.angle_gamma   90.00
#
_symmetry.space_group_name_H-M   'P 1'
#
loop_
_entity.id
_entity.type
_entity.pdbx_description
1 polymer ?
#
loop_
_entity_poly.entity_id
_entity_poly.type
_entity_poly.pdbx_seq_one_letter_code
_entity_poly.pdbx_strand_id
1 'polypeptide(L)'
;MQMNSLFKISTLACAITLASCGGGDIKLSSQVDNSVGDTTITNPAPTDPIVTELPGKSSSVLGQDVSAALGFDVAVQVLDGKITSDMTLVASADSKPVFYAISGALEVMAGATLTVEPGVVLFGQSGGDYVVVHRDAKIMAEGIKTKPIILTSLQDVKGEETTAGQWGGVVILGNAPSNKCPTDGSACALQIEGAEEGAVFGGTNWEDNSGILKYLVVKYAGFEIAPDNELNGITFGGVGSGTTVDYIQVHSNADDGVEFFGGAVNVKHLVLTANKDDSIDWDNGYKGMLQHIYVEHAKNAGEANRGIEGDNDGSSPDKVPQSAPIIANLTIVGNNFDSADKDSEGIYLREGTAAKIFNTVVTGTSEMGECLEIEGGATSSVTVNNANSGKIVMQNSVMACNNGENFKNAKADDGSVLLDLEAWFSAQTSNSISSSILINENGIPDANSPLVADNAGQDVANTQNAFFDSVDYIGAFDSANNAGNDWREGWAFGYGGGVVTAQAETQGCPTGTSAISSVNGSNITCQLSGVIANNLTLTANNIYALNGAVFVGGDKVNSATLTIEAGTTIYGRSGSDYLVVSRDSAIQANGTALKPITFTSSQDLTGAETGAGQWGGIVLLGNATSNKCPTDGSDCALQIEGAQDGAVFGGTDDADSSGTLRYVVVKHAGYEIAPDNELNGITFGGVGSGTKVEYIQVHENADDGIEFFGGTVNLKYVVLTSNKDDSVDWDNGFRGNLQYVLVKHDPQNGEANRGIEGDNDGSTPNKLPQSNPSIANMTIIGNTFDTADKDSEGVYLREGSKAQLHNFVVTGPVGMGECLELEAGLTVDQAKSADTLMSNSVVACDEAFKNSKDSSDATFDLMSWFINDNTENSTAANTSAVLEGIFTIDTTTPKDFTGNSFFENADHVGAVTKAKNWTAGWTVGLEE
;
A
#
# COMPACT_ATOMS: atom_id res chain seq x y z
N MET A 1 -20.02 41.64 58.37
CA MET A 1 -19.59 40.37 57.74
C MET A 1 -19.56 40.65 56.25
N GLN A 2 -18.41 41.10 55.74
CA GLN A 2 -17.34 40.28 55.14
C GLN A 2 -17.80 39.72 53.78
N MET A 3 -17.35 40.32 52.66
CA MET A 3 -16.12 39.94 51.91
C MET A 3 -16.29 38.51 51.39
N ASN A 4 -16.38 38.26 50.08
CA ASN A 4 -15.30 38.36 49.08
C ASN A 4 -15.79 37.53 47.86
N SER A 5 -15.37 37.67 46.61
CA SER A 5 -14.44 38.58 45.94
C SER A 5 -14.20 38.05 44.51
N LEU A 6 -14.05 38.96 43.56
CA LEU A 6 -12.97 38.99 42.56
C LEU A 6 -12.83 37.81 41.57
N PHE A 7 -13.39 37.98 40.36
CA PHE A 7 -12.60 37.94 39.12
C PHE A 7 -13.33 38.60 37.93
N LYS A 8 -13.70 39.87 38.08
CA LYS A 8 -14.08 40.75 36.96
C LYS A 8 -13.40 42.09 37.20
N ILE A 9 -12.15 42.22 36.78
CA ILE A 9 -11.43 43.46 36.44
C ILE A 9 -10.04 43.03 35.97
N SER A 10 -9.79 43.13 34.66
CA SER A 10 -8.52 43.62 34.14
C SER A 10 -8.68 43.93 32.64
N THR A 11 -9.30 45.05 32.31
CA THR A 11 -8.99 45.88 31.11
C THR A 11 -9.92 47.10 31.08
N LEU A 12 -9.63 48.06 31.94
CA LEU A 12 -10.02 49.46 31.73
C LEU A 12 -8.86 50.33 32.21
N ALA A 13 -7.98 50.68 31.29
CA ALA A 13 -7.01 51.75 31.47
C ALA A 13 -7.19 52.75 30.33
N CYS A 14 -7.64 53.95 30.70
CA CYS A 14 -7.45 55.21 30.00
C CYS A 14 -8.20 55.42 28.68
N ALA A 15 -9.50 55.72 28.80
CA ALA A 15 -10.11 56.79 28.01
C ALA A 15 -10.59 57.88 28.97
N ILE A 16 -10.59 59.13 28.50
CA ILE A 16 -10.97 60.40 29.16
C ILE A 16 -9.78 61.17 29.72
N THR A 17 -9.21 62.06 28.88
CA THR A 17 -9.10 63.51 29.15
C THR A 17 -8.60 64.23 27.88
N LEU A 18 -9.52 64.47 26.93
CA LEU A 18 -9.37 65.57 25.97
C LEU A 18 -9.95 66.83 26.61
N ALA A 19 -9.10 67.83 26.86
CA ALA A 19 -9.34 69.26 26.64
C ALA A 19 -8.43 70.09 27.55
N SER A 20 -7.41 70.74 26.97
CA SER A 20 -7.16 72.18 27.14
C SER A 20 -5.79 72.58 26.60
N CYS A 21 -5.78 73.75 25.93
CA CYS A 21 -4.64 74.57 25.54
C CYS A 21 -3.77 74.00 24.41
N GLY A 22 -3.66 74.63 23.22
CA GLY A 22 -3.81 76.03 22.88
C GLY A 22 -2.45 76.61 22.52
N GLY A 23 -2.25 76.91 21.24
CA GLY A 23 -1.45 78.04 20.76
C GLY A 23 0.08 77.93 20.75
N GLY A 24 0.65 78.00 19.55
CA GLY A 24 1.71 78.98 19.26
C GLY A 24 3.18 78.54 19.42
N ASP A 25 3.84 78.42 18.25
CA ASP A 25 5.23 78.74 17.94
C ASP A 25 6.38 78.13 18.78
N ILE A 26 6.99 77.09 18.21
CA ILE A 26 8.44 76.88 18.32
C ILE A 26 9.03 76.93 16.91
N LYS A 27 9.74 78.03 16.62
CA LYS A 27 10.63 78.17 15.46
C LYS A 27 11.94 77.45 15.73
N LEU A 28 12.18 76.36 15.03
CA LEU A 28 13.51 75.77 14.85
C LEU A 28 13.83 75.80 13.36
N SER A 29 14.83 76.60 12.99
CA SER A 29 15.40 76.60 11.65
C SER A 29 16.56 75.63 11.58
N SER A 30 16.41 74.52 10.87
CA SER A 30 17.52 73.75 10.32
C SER A 30 17.35 73.69 8.81
N GLN A 31 18.45 73.93 8.08
CA GLN A 31 18.50 73.74 6.64
C GLN A 31 18.39 72.25 6.35
N VAL A 32 17.23 71.83 5.88
CA VAL A 32 17.05 70.51 5.29
C VAL A 32 17.36 70.62 3.81
N ASP A 33 18.26 69.75 3.40
CA ASP A 33 18.65 69.48 2.03
C ASP A 33 17.43 69.11 1.16
N ASN A 34 17.19 69.87 0.09
CA ASN A 34 16.12 69.64 -0.89
C ASN A 34 16.58 68.70 -2.03
N SER A 35 17.52 67.78 -1.79
CA SER A 35 18.05 66.88 -2.83
C SER A 35 17.31 65.54 -2.99
N VAL A 36 16.26 65.27 -2.22
CA VAL A 36 15.37 64.13 -2.47
C VAL A 36 14.03 64.62 -2.98
N GLY A 37 13.71 64.26 -4.22
CA GLY A 37 12.39 64.50 -4.80
C GLY A 37 11.31 63.85 -3.95
N ASP A 38 10.13 64.46 -3.97
CA ASP A 38 8.91 63.93 -3.36
C ASP A 38 8.64 62.51 -3.90
N THR A 39 9.03 61.50 -3.12
CA THR A 39 8.48 60.15 -3.31
C THR A 39 7.06 60.20 -2.80
N THR A 40 6.12 60.42 -3.72
CA THR A 40 4.74 60.02 -3.58
C THR A 40 4.72 58.51 -3.30
N ILE A 41 4.70 58.12 -2.03
CA ILE A 41 4.33 56.77 -1.64
C ILE A 41 2.82 56.68 -1.82
N THR A 42 2.40 56.24 -3.01
CA THR A 42 1.09 55.63 -3.19
C THR A 42 1.13 54.30 -2.43
N ASN A 43 0.66 54.29 -1.18
CA ASN A 43 0.25 53.02 -0.59
C ASN A 43 -0.82 52.44 -1.54
N PRO A 44 -0.64 51.22 -2.07
CA PRO A 44 -1.73 50.56 -2.75
C PRO A 44 -2.93 50.54 -1.78
N ALA A 45 -4.14 50.76 -2.30
CA ALA A 45 -5.34 50.43 -1.54
C ALA A 45 -5.20 48.98 -1.04
N PRO A 46 -5.71 48.64 0.17
CA PRO A 46 -5.82 47.25 0.57
C PRO A 46 -6.47 46.50 -0.60
N THR A 47 -5.76 45.57 -1.20
CA THR A 47 -6.37 44.63 -2.12
C THR A 47 -7.30 43.80 -1.27
N ASP A 48 -8.61 43.93 -1.48
CA ASP A 48 -9.54 42.93 -0.97
C ASP A 48 -8.98 41.55 -1.33
N PRO A 49 -8.94 40.59 -0.40
CA PRO A 49 -8.48 39.25 -0.73
C PRO A 49 -9.27 38.78 -1.96
N ILE A 50 -8.55 38.34 -2.99
CA ILE A 50 -9.17 37.75 -4.17
C ILE A 50 -9.82 36.45 -3.69
N VAL A 51 -11.11 36.49 -3.41
CA VAL A 51 -11.90 35.29 -3.12
C VAL A 51 -12.04 34.56 -4.45
N THR A 52 -11.48 33.37 -4.55
CA THR A 52 -11.71 32.50 -5.71
C THR A 52 -13.18 32.13 -5.73
N GLU A 53 -13.92 32.58 -6.75
CA GLU A 53 -15.32 32.20 -6.93
C GLU A 53 -15.39 30.74 -7.35
N LEU A 54 -15.82 29.87 -6.44
CA LEU A 54 -16.00 28.43 -6.71
C LEU A 54 -17.34 28.18 -7.40
N PRO A 55 -17.41 27.25 -8.37
CA PRO A 55 -18.68 26.87 -8.97
C PRO A 55 -19.55 26.11 -7.97
N GLY A 56 -20.87 26.24 -8.11
CA GLY A 56 -21.86 25.60 -7.25
C GLY A 56 -22.33 26.46 -6.08
N LYS A 57 -23.10 25.83 -5.18
CA LYS A 57 -23.60 26.45 -3.95
C LYS A 57 -22.81 25.93 -2.77
N SER A 58 -22.15 26.82 -2.04
CA SER A 58 -21.42 26.41 -0.83
C SER A 58 -22.36 25.77 0.19
N SER A 59 -21.98 24.60 0.69
CA SER A 59 -22.71 23.88 1.75
C SER A 59 -21.85 23.80 3.01
N SER A 60 -22.17 24.64 3.99
CA SER A 60 -21.49 24.59 5.29
C SER A 60 -21.82 23.33 6.09
N VAL A 61 -23.00 22.75 5.88
CA VAL A 61 -23.42 21.52 6.59
C VAL A 61 -22.62 20.33 6.08
N LEU A 62 -22.61 20.08 4.76
CA LEU A 62 -21.80 19.01 4.18
C LEU A 62 -20.32 19.26 4.41
N GLY A 63 -19.87 20.52 4.30
CA GLY A 63 -18.50 20.90 4.63
C GLY A 63 -18.11 20.48 6.04
N GLN A 64 -18.97 20.75 7.04
CA GLN A 64 -18.72 20.32 8.43
C GLN A 64 -18.75 18.80 8.58
N ASP A 65 -19.72 18.11 7.99
CA ASP A 65 -19.86 16.66 8.11
C ASP A 65 -18.68 15.91 7.47
N VAL A 66 -18.30 16.30 6.25
CA VAL A 66 -17.15 15.75 5.53
C VAL A 66 -15.84 16.11 6.24
N SER A 67 -15.68 17.35 6.71
CA SER A 67 -14.47 17.73 7.47
C SER A 67 -14.33 16.94 8.76
N ALA A 68 -15.45 16.71 9.46
CA ALA A 68 -15.46 15.92 10.69
C ALA A 68 -15.08 14.45 10.43
N ALA A 69 -15.56 13.88 9.33
CA ALA A 69 -15.23 12.52 8.92
C ALA A 69 -13.76 12.37 8.50
N LEU A 70 -13.24 13.31 7.72
CA LEU A 70 -11.87 13.27 7.19
C LEU A 70 -10.81 13.74 8.20
N GLY A 71 -11.22 14.45 9.25
CA GLY A 71 -10.30 15.01 10.25
C GLY A 71 -9.55 16.26 9.79
N PHE A 72 -9.95 16.88 8.68
CA PHE A 72 -9.39 18.14 8.17
C PHE A 72 -10.46 19.01 7.49
N ASP A 73 -10.23 20.32 7.45
CA ASP A 73 -11.16 21.28 6.86
C ASP A 73 -11.29 21.09 5.34
N VAL A 74 -12.52 20.89 4.88
CA VAL A 74 -12.90 20.82 3.46
C VAL A 74 -14.01 21.83 3.16
N ALA A 75 -13.87 22.54 2.06
CA ALA A 75 -14.97 23.32 1.50
C ALA A 75 -15.81 22.42 0.57
N VAL A 76 -17.11 22.32 0.81
CA VAL A 76 -18.01 21.58 -0.09
C VAL A 76 -18.86 22.53 -0.92
N GLN A 77 -18.86 22.32 -2.23
CA GLN A 77 -19.74 23.00 -3.19
C GLN A 77 -20.76 22.01 -3.76
N VAL A 78 -22.04 22.35 -3.68
CA VAL A 78 -23.11 21.55 -4.29
C VAL A 78 -23.32 21.98 -5.73
N LEU A 79 -23.18 21.04 -6.66
CA LEU A 79 -23.48 21.20 -8.07
C LEU A 79 -24.85 20.60 -8.35
N ASP A 80 -25.74 21.39 -8.95
CA ASP A 80 -27.08 20.95 -9.35
C ASP A 80 -27.46 21.44 -10.76
N GLY A 81 -28.20 20.61 -11.49
CA GLY A 81 -28.82 20.97 -12.75
C GLY A 81 -27.85 21.14 -13.93
N LYS A 82 -28.08 22.18 -14.74
CA LYS A 82 -27.50 22.33 -16.09
C LYS A 82 -26.29 23.27 -16.12
N ILE A 83 -25.15 22.75 -16.54
CA ILE A 83 -23.96 23.52 -16.91
C ILE A 83 -24.12 23.97 -18.37
N THR A 84 -24.41 25.27 -18.57
CA THR A 84 -24.70 25.87 -19.89
C THR A 84 -23.57 26.76 -20.43
N SER A 85 -22.49 26.89 -19.67
CA SER A 85 -21.25 27.57 -20.04
C SER A 85 -20.08 26.84 -19.39
N ASP A 86 -18.87 27.07 -19.89
CA ASP A 86 -17.67 26.44 -19.35
C ASP A 86 -17.56 26.59 -17.83
N MET A 87 -17.20 25.50 -17.16
CA MET A 87 -17.07 25.40 -15.70
C MET A 87 -15.76 24.69 -15.36
N THR A 88 -15.08 25.14 -14.30
CA THR A 88 -13.84 24.51 -13.83
C THR A 88 -13.97 24.14 -12.36
N LEU A 89 -13.82 22.85 -12.06
CA LEU A 89 -13.73 22.32 -10.71
C LEU A 89 -12.26 22.30 -10.29
N VAL A 90 -11.93 22.98 -9.20
CA VAL A 90 -10.57 23.10 -8.66
C VAL A 90 -10.41 22.22 -7.44
N ALA A 91 -9.25 21.61 -7.24
CA ALA A 91 -9.03 20.72 -6.09
C ALA A 91 -8.85 21.48 -4.76
N SER A 92 -8.55 22.79 -4.82
CA SER A 92 -8.35 23.62 -3.63
C SER A 92 -8.67 25.09 -3.87
N ALA A 93 -9.08 25.79 -2.81
CA ALA A 93 -9.21 27.24 -2.76
C ALA A 93 -8.95 27.74 -1.34
N ASP A 94 -8.31 28.90 -1.21
CA ASP A 94 -7.97 29.50 0.09
C ASP A 94 -7.22 28.54 1.04
N SER A 95 -6.31 27.73 0.49
CA SER A 95 -5.55 26.69 1.21
C SER A 95 -6.39 25.58 1.84
N LYS A 96 -7.64 25.41 1.37
CA LYS A 96 -8.52 24.31 1.75
C LYS A 96 -8.83 23.43 0.54
N PRO A 97 -8.85 22.09 0.69
CA PRO A 97 -9.44 21.22 -0.32
C PRO A 97 -10.88 21.62 -0.63
N VAL A 98 -11.25 21.54 -1.90
CA VAL A 98 -12.62 21.76 -2.36
C VAL A 98 -13.17 20.45 -2.89
N PHE A 99 -14.26 19.99 -2.28
CA PHE A 99 -15.00 18.83 -2.74
C PHE A 99 -16.31 19.29 -3.37
N TYR A 100 -16.77 18.56 -4.38
CA TYR A 100 -17.99 18.88 -5.09
C TYR A 100 -19.04 17.79 -4.82
N ALA A 101 -20.20 18.19 -4.33
CA ALA A 101 -21.32 17.30 -4.08
C ALA A 101 -22.32 17.43 -5.23
N ILE A 102 -22.74 16.33 -5.84
CA ILE A 102 -23.80 16.33 -6.86
C ILE A 102 -25.15 16.24 -6.16
N SER A 103 -26.15 16.96 -6.67
CA SER A 103 -27.55 16.85 -6.24
C SER A 103 -28.45 16.72 -7.46
N GLY A 104 -29.03 15.54 -7.67
CA GLY A 104 -29.74 15.13 -8.87
C GLY A 104 -28.82 14.91 -10.07
N ALA A 105 -29.35 15.06 -11.27
CA ALA A 105 -28.56 15.03 -12.50
C ALA A 105 -27.71 16.31 -12.64
N LEU A 106 -26.39 16.15 -12.79
CA LEU A 106 -25.48 17.20 -13.22
C LEU A 106 -25.26 17.11 -14.73
N GLU A 107 -25.91 18.00 -15.48
CA GLU A 107 -25.97 17.94 -16.94
C GLU A 107 -25.03 18.96 -17.58
N VAL A 108 -23.99 18.51 -18.28
CA VAL A 108 -23.14 19.37 -19.13
C VAL A 108 -23.82 19.50 -20.49
N MET A 109 -24.34 20.69 -20.78
CA MET A 109 -25.15 20.94 -21.96
C MET A 109 -24.30 21.27 -23.19
N ALA A 110 -24.88 21.05 -24.38
CA ALA A 110 -24.26 21.35 -25.67
C ALA A 110 -23.56 22.73 -25.70
N GLY A 111 -22.29 22.73 -26.11
CA GLY A 111 -21.43 23.92 -26.20
C GLY A 111 -20.71 24.30 -24.91
N ALA A 112 -20.97 23.64 -23.78
CA ALA A 112 -20.24 23.85 -22.53
C ALA A 112 -19.13 22.82 -22.32
N THR A 113 -18.07 23.23 -21.62
CA THR A 113 -16.97 22.36 -21.18
C THR A 113 -16.90 22.29 -19.66
N LEU A 114 -17.00 21.09 -19.09
CA LEU A 114 -16.68 20.83 -17.69
C LEU A 114 -15.20 20.45 -17.58
N THR A 115 -14.38 21.33 -17.01
CA THR A 115 -12.98 21.04 -16.68
C THR A 115 -12.87 20.58 -15.24
N VAL A 116 -12.19 19.46 -15.00
CA VAL A 116 -11.97 18.89 -13.67
C VAL A 116 -10.47 18.79 -13.45
N GLU A 117 -9.95 19.58 -12.51
CA GLU A 117 -8.52 19.62 -12.22
C GLU A 117 -8.01 18.35 -11.52
N PRO A 118 -6.71 18.03 -11.63
CA PRO A 118 -6.11 16.93 -10.88
C PRO A 118 -6.38 17.01 -9.37
N GLY A 119 -6.76 15.87 -8.77
CA GLY A 119 -7.04 15.76 -7.34
C GLY A 119 -8.43 16.21 -6.90
N VAL A 120 -9.31 16.61 -7.83
CA VAL A 120 -10.71 16.91 -7.49
C VAL A 120 -11.42 15.65 -7.01
N VAL A 121 -12.19 15.81 -5.92
CA VAL A 121 -13.17 14.84 -5.45
C VAL A 121 -14.57 15.36 -5.74
N LEU A 122 -15.34 14.61 -6.54
CA LEU A 122 -16.74 14.86 -6.84
C LEU A 122 -17.55 13.66 -6.36
N PHE A 123 -18.66 13.87 -5.65
CA PHE A 123 -19.41 12.77 -5.05
C PHE A 123 -20.93 12.95 -5.14
N GLY A 124 -21.66 11.84 -5.34
CA GLY A 124 -23.12 11.82 -5.22
C GLY A 124 -23.55 11.88 -3.75
N GLN A 125 -24.53 12.73 -3.41
CA GLN A 125 -25.11 12.79 -2.08
C GLN A 125 -26.09 11.64 -1.79
N SER A 126 -26.62 11.04 -2.85
CA SER A 126 -27.64 10.00 -2.86
C SER A 126 -27.53 9.16 -4.12
N GLY A 127 -28.23 8.01 -4.12
CA GLY A 127 -28.25 7.08 -5.25
C GLY A 127 -28.58 7.73 -6.60
N GLY A 128 -29.60 8.58 -6.63
CA GLY A 128 -30.07 9.20 -7.89
C GLY A 128 -29.19 10.33 -8.44
N ASP A 129 -28.00 10.55 -7.87
CA ASP A 129 -27.08 11.60 -8.31
C ASP A 129 -26.08 11.07 -9.34
N TYR A 130 -25.95 11.72 -10.49
CA TYR A 130 -25.07 11.30 -11.58
C TYR A 130 -24.61 12.47 -12.44
N VAL A 131 -23.58 12.24 -13.26
CA VAL A 131 -23.09 13.22 -14.25
C VAL A 131 -23.50 12.76 -15.64
N VAL A 132 -24.05 13.67 -16.45
CA VAL A 132 -24.28 13.43 -17.88
C VAL A 132 -23.68 14.53 -18.74
N VAL A 133 -22.84 14.15 -19.68
CA VAL A 133 -22.24 15.03 -20.69
C VAL A 133 -23.02 14.83 -21.99
N HIS A 134 -23.84 15.81 -22.35
CA HIS A 134 -24.68 15.74 -23.56
C HIS A 134 -23.84 15.85 -24.84
N ARG A 135 -24.44 15.45 -25.96
CA ARG A 135 -23.86 15.69 -27.29
C ARG A 135 -23.46 17.16 -27.47
N ASP A 136 -22.34 17.37 -28.17
CA ASP A 136 -21.71 18.67 -28.41
C ASP A 136 -21.21 19.40 -27.13
N ALA A 137 -21.27 18.77 -25.96
CA ALA A 137 -20.59 19.21 -24.74
C ALA A 137 -19.25 18.47 -24.57
N LYS A 138 -18.43 18.93 -23.61
CA LYS A 138 -17.15 18.28 -23.29
C LYS A 138 -16.90 18.13 -21.81
N ILE A 139 -16.19 17.06 -21.44
CA ILE A 139 -15.54 16.92 -20.15
C ILE A 139 -14.02 16.85 -20.32
N MET A 140 -13.30 17.67 -19.57
CA MET A 140 -11.83 17.70 -19.53
C MET A 140 -11.39 17.29 -18.12
N ALA A 141 -11.42 15.98 -17.85
CA ALA A 141 -11.00 15.38 -16.60
C ALA A 141 -9.61 14.76 -16.78
N GLU A 142 -8.57 15.58 -16.63
CA GLU A 142 -7.18 15.18 -16.85
C GLU A 142 -6.42 15.19 -15.52
N GLY A 143 -6.61 14.13 -14.73
CA GLY A 143 -5.82 13.87 -13.53
C GLY A 143 -4.37 13.53 -13.86
N ILE A 144 -3.57 13.35 -12.82
CA ILE A 144 -2.19 12.85 -12.94
C ILE A 144 -1.98 11.69 -11.97
N LYS A 145 -0.97 10.85 -12.22
CA LYS A 145 -0.66 9.67 -11.40
C LYS A 145 -0.67 9.95 -9.89
N THR A 146 -0.14 11.10 -9.46
CA THR A 146 -0.07 11.47 -8.02
C THR A 146 -1.28 12.25 -7.49
N LYS A 147 -2.17 12.70 -8.37
CA LYS A 147 -3.40 13.46 -8.04
C LYS A 147 -4.52 12.98 -8.98
N PRO A 148 -4.96 11.71 -8.86
CA PRO A 148 -6.08 11.21 -9.66
C PRO A 148 -7.35 12.00 -9.32
N ILE A 149 -8.27 12.08 -10.28
CA ILE A 149 -9.61 12.59 -10.05
C ILE A 149 -10.45 11.46 -9.46
N ILE A 150 -11.23 11.73 -8.41
CA ILE A 150 -12.04 10.72 -7.74
C ILE A 150 -13.52 11.11 -7.85
N LEU A 151 -14.31 10.21 -8.43
CA LEU A 151 -15.77 10.29 -8.50
C LEU A 151 -16.37 9.18 -7.63
N THR A 152 -17.18 9.54 -6.62
CA THR A 152 -17.60 8.55 -5.61
C THR A 152 -18.90 8.89 -4.87
N SER A 153 -19.20 8.19 -3.78
CA SER A 153 -20.38 8.38 -2.95
C SER A 153 -20.12 9.25 -1.72
N LEU A 154 -21.19 9.79 -1.13
CA LEU A 154 -21.13 10.50 0.16
C LEU A 154 -20.57 9.60 1.29
N GLN A 155 -20.84 8.29 1.23
CA GLN A 155 -20.37 7.34 2.24
C GLN A 155 -18.86 7.22 2.19
N ASP A 156 -18.27 7.10 1.00
CA ASP A 156 -16.82 7.03 0.83
C ASP A 156 -16.12 8.30 1.32
N VAL A 157 -16.63 9.49 0.95
CA VAL A 157 -16.05 10.76 1.44
C VAL A 157 -16.20 10.97 2.95
N LYS A 158 -17.13 10.24 3.59
CA LYS A 158 -17.32 10.25 5.05
C LYS A 158 -16.59 9.10 5.77
N GLY A 159 -15.88 8.25 5.04
CA GLY A 159 -15.27 7.04 5.61
C GLY A 159 -16.29 6.09 6.24
N GLU A 160 -17.53 6.12 5.77
CA GLU A 160 -18.60 5.19 6.16
C GLU A 160 -18.47 3.88 5.40
N GLU A 161 -19.27 2.88 5.76
CA GLU A 161 -19.34 1.63 5.02
C GLU A 161 -19.82 1.89 3.58
N THR A 162 -18.99 1.50 2.61
CA THR A 162 -19.26 1.67 1.19
C THR A 162 -19.80 0.39 0.58
N THR A 163 -20.82 0.53 -0.26
CA THR A 163 -21.39 -0.55 -1.06
C THR A 163 -21.57 -0.06 -2.49
N ALA A 164 -21.64 -0.99 -3.43
CA ALA A 164 -22.03 -0.67 -4.80
C ALA A 164 -23.41 0.01 -4.86
N GLY A 165 -23.64 0.87 -5.86
CA GLY A 165 -24.92 1.55 -6.09
C GLY A 165 -25.22 2.69 -5.13
N GLN A 166 -24.21 3.39 -4.61
CA GLN A 166 -24.43 4.53 -3.70
C GLN A 166 -24.65 5.86 -4.43
N TRP A 167 -24.37 5.92 -5.73
CA TRP A 167 -24.67 7.02 -6.65
C TRP A 167 -24.74 6.47 -8.09
N GLY A 168 -25.14 7.29 -9.05
CA GLY A 168 -25.46 6.81 -10.41
C GLY A 168 -24.24 6.57 -11.30
N GLY A 169 -23.18 7.38 -11.25
CA GLY A 169 -22.02 7.24 -12.13
C GLY A 169 -21.92 8.35 -13.20
N VAL A 170 -21.26 8.05 -14.32
CA VAL A 170 -20.94 9.03 -15.36
C VAL A 170 -21.43 8.58 -16.73
N VAL A 171 -22.20 9.44 -17.40
CA VAL A 171 -22.72 9.21 -18.74
C VAL A 171 -22.11 10.21 -19.72
N ILE A 172 -21.54 9.73 -20.82
CA ILE A 172 -20.97 10.57 -21.89
C ILE A 172 -21.68 10.24 -23.21
N LEU A 173 -22.28 11.27 -23.82
CA LEU A 173 -23.10 11.13 -25.02
C LEU A 173 -22.43 11.84 -26.19
N GLY A 174 -22.12 11.10 -27.25
CA GLY A 174 -21.45 11.60 -28.44
C GLY A 174 -22.28 11.51 -29.72
N ASN A 175 -21.71 12.04 -30.79
CA ASN A 175 -22.29 12.11 -32.13
C ASN A 175 -21.86 10.94 -33.06
N ALA A 176 -21.22 9.90 -32.53
CA ALA A 176 -20.81 8.75 -33.31
C ALA A 176 -21.99 7.81 -33.63
N PRO A 177 -21.92 7.02 -34.71
CA PRO A 177 -23.02 6.15 -35.12
C PRO A 177 -23.34 5.02 -34.13
N SER A 178 -24.61 4.61 -34.14
CA SER A 178 -25.13 3.41 -33.51
C SER A 178 -25.99 2.65 -34.51
N ASN A 179 -26.05 1.33 -34.41
CA ASN A 179 -26.91 0.50 -35.25
C ASN A 179 -28.40 0.65 -34.90
N LYS A 180 -28.76 1.28 -33.77
CA LYS A 180 -30.15 1.63 -33.40
C LYS A 180 -30.64 2.91 -34.06
N CYS A 181 -29.76 3.69 -34.69
CA CYS A 181 -30.15 4.91 -35.40
C CYS A 181 -31.20 4.61 -36.50
N PRO A 182 -32.21 5.50 -36.69
CA PRO A 182 -33.21 5.33 -37.74
C PRO A 182 -32.59 5.25 -39.15
N THR A 183 -33.14 4.35 -39.98
CA THR A 183 -32.70 4.17 -41.38
C THR A 183 -33.53 4.96 -42.39
N ASP A 184 -34.55 5.68 -41.93
CA ASP A 184 -35.49 6.46 -42.75
C ASP A 184 -35.00 7.87 -43.10
N GLY A 185 -33.79 8.23 -42.65
CA GLY A 185 -33.17 9.54 -42.86
C GLY A 185 -33.53 10.59 -41.80
N SER A 186 -34.27 10.22 -40.74
CA SER A 186 -34.41 11.07 -39.56
C SER A 186 -33.09 11.20 -38.78
N ALA A 187 -32.95 12.28 -38.00
CA ALA A 187 -31.76 12.49 -37.19
C ALA A 187 -31.66 11.42 -36.10
N CYS A 188 -30.46 10.88 -35.88
CA CYS A 188 -30.24 9.95 -34.78
C CYS A 188 -30.23 10.71 -33.44
N ALA A 189 -31.09 10.29 -32.52
CA ALA A 189 -31.19 10.77 -31.16
C ALA A 189 -31.76 9.61 -30.33
N LEU A 190 -30.88 8.75 -29.83
CA LEU A 190 -31.22 7.57 -29.06
C LEU A 190 -31.17 7.95 -27.58
N GLN A 191 -32.28 7.76 -26.87
CA GLN A 191 -32.31 7.95 -25.42
C GLN A 191 -31.39 6.92 -24.78
N ILE A 192 -30.47 7.38 -23.92
CA ILE A 192 -29.69 6.51 -23.06
C ILE A 192 -30.56 6.03 -21.90
N GLU A 193 -30.36 4.80 -21.47
CA GLU A 193 -30.96 4.29 -20.25
C GLU A 193 -30.33 4.90 -19.00
N GLY A 194 -30.98 4.70 -17.85
CA GLY A 194 -30.55 5.24 -16.56
C GLY A 194 -30.60 6.77 -16.40
N ALA A 195 -30.77 7.55 -17.48
CA ALA A 195 -30.74 9.01 -17.44
C ALA A 195 -32.10 9.67 -17.76
N GLU A 196 -32.24 10.95 -17.39
CA GLU A 196 -33.44 11.73 -17.66
C GLU A 196 -33.75 11.87 -19.17
N GLU A 197 -35.04 12.02 -19.49
CA GLU A 197 -35.53 12.21 -20.86
C GLU A 197 -34.81 13.39 -21.55
N GLY A 198 -34.24 13.11 -22.73
CA GLY A 198 -33.48 14.08 -23.51
C GLY A 198 -31.97 13.89 -23.43
N ALA A 199 -31.48 13.00 -22.55
CA ALA A 199 -30.11 12.49 -22.57
C ALA A 199 -29.94 11.54 -23.79
N VAL A 200 -29.69 12.13 -24.96
CA VAL A 200 -29.65 11.39 -26.24
C VAL A 200 -28.25 11.33 -26.84
N PHE A 201 -27.89 10.16 -27.37
CA PHE A 201 -26.67 9.92 -28.15
C PHE A 201 -26.94 9.56 -29.61
N GLY A 202 -25.85 9.38 -30.36
CA GLY A 202 -25.89 8.89 -31.73
C GLY A 202 -25.74 10.01 -32.76
N GLY A 203 -25.30 9.64 -33.96
CA GLY A 203 -25.08 10.58 -35.04
C GLY A 203 -24.38 9.93 -36.23
N THR A 204 -23.50 10.67 -36.88
CA THR A 204 -22.80 10.21 -38.09
C THR A 204 -21.28 10.36 -38.02
N ASN A 205 -20.74 10.85 -36.90
CA ASN A 205 -19.34 11.25 -36.77
C ASN A 205 -18.53 10.25 -35.93
N TRP A 206 -17.88 9.28 -36.56
CA TRP A 206 -17.03 8.29 -35.86
C TRP A 206 -15.85 8.92 -35.09
N GLU A 207 -15.44 10.13 -35.48
CA GLU A 207 -14.35 10.90 -34.90
C GLU A 207 -14.84 12.01 -33.95
N ASP A 208 -16.08 11.92 -33.46
CA ASP A 208 -16.60 12.83 -32.44
C ASP A 208 -15.68 12.90 -31.20
N ASN A 209 -15.64 14.07 -30.56
CA ASN A 209 -14.74 14.34 -29.44
C ASN A 209 -15.51 14.97 -28.28
N SER A 210 -15.77 14.15 -27.26
CA SER A 210 -16.43 14.50 -26.01
C SER A 210 -15.46 14.94 -24.91
N GLY A 211 -14.16 14.99 -25.20
CA GLY A 211 -13.10 15.50 -24.31
C GLY A 211 -12.05 14.47 -23.88
N ILE A 212 -11.64 14.53 -22.61
CA ILE A 212 -10.55 13.75 -22.04
C ILE A 212 -10.99 13.17 -20.68
N LEU A 213 -10.75 11.87 -20.50
CA LEU A 213 -10.73 11.20 -19.20
C LEU A 213 -9.33 10.61 -18.98
N LYS A 214 -8.62 11.09 -17.96
CA LYS A 214 -7.28 10.60 -17.62
C LYS A 214 -7.01 10.56 -16.12
N TYR A 215 -6.44 9.46 -15.63
CA TYR A 215 -6.20 9.22 -14.20
C TYR A 215 -7.46 9.49 -13.37
N LEU A 216 -8.55 8.82 -13.76
CA LEU A 216 -9.89 8.98 -13.22
C LEU A 216 -10.30 7.70 -12.49
N VAL A 217 -10.76 7.83 -11.25
CA VAL A 217 -11.24 6.72 -10.43
C VAL A 217 -12.71 6.95 -10.12
N VAL A 218 -13.57 6.05 -10.58
CA VAL A 218 -15.00 6.00 -10.28
C VAL A 218 -15.25 4.86 -9.29
N LYS A 219 -15.87 5.14 -8.15
CA LYS A 219 -16.12 4.12 -7.12
C LYS A 219 -17.56 4.11 -6.66
N TYR A 220 -18.09 2.92 -6.39
CA TYR A 220 -19.38 2.71 -5.72
C TYR A 220 -20.59 3.31 -6.47
N ALA A 221 -20.48 3.44 -7.79
CA ALA A 221 -21.57 3.85 -8.68
C ALA A 221 -22.52 2.66 -8.95
N GLY A 222 -23.47 2.78 -9.88
CA GLY A 222 -24.37 1.67 -10.21
C GLY A 222 -25.80 1.79 -9.71
N PHE A 223 -26.27 2.98 -9.34
CA PHE A 223 -27.58 3.07 -8.66
C PHE A 223 -28.76 2.77 -9.59
N GLU A 224 -29.62 1.85 -9.16
CA GLU A 224 -30.90 1.51 -9.79
C GLU A 224 -31.91 2.66 -9.64
N ILE A 225 -32.13 3.43 -10.70
CA ILE A 225 -33.07 4.57 -10.67
C ILE A 225 -34.54 4.13 -10.83
N ALA A 226 -34.77 2.96 -11.41
CA ALA A 226 -36.06 2.28 -11.52
C ALA A 226 -35.82 0.77 -11.69
N PRO A 227 -36.83 -0.10 -11.44
CA PRO A 227 -36.67 -1.55 -11.61
C PRO A 227 -36.07 -1.92 -12.98
N ASP A 228 -34.94 -2.63 -12.96
CA ASP A 228 -34.17 -3.05 -14.14
C ASP A 228 -33.72 -1.86 -15.03
N ASN A 229 -33.26 -0.77 -14.39
CA ASN A 229 -32.80 0.45 -15.06
C ASN A 229 -31.76 1.17 -14.17
N GLU A 230 -30.59 0.56 -14.11
CA GLU A 230 -29.39 1.02 -13.45
C GLU A 230 -28.59 1.98 -14.35
N LEU A 231 -27.65 2.71 -13.74
CA LEU A 231 -26.63 3.47 -14.46
C LEU A 231 -25.29 2.75 -14.28
N ASN A 232 -24.42 2.79 -15.28
CA ASN A 232 -23.11 2.15 -15.21
C ASN A 232 -22.09 3.00 -14.45
N GLY A 233 -20.93 2.40 -14.15
CA GLY A 233 -19.81 3.17 -13.63
C GLY A 233 -19.42 4.29 -14.59
N ILE A 234 -19.17 3.93 -15.86
CA ILE A 234 -19.06 4.89 -16.96
C ILE A 234 -19.79 4.37 -18.20
N THR A 235 -20.80 5.13 -18.65
CA THR A 235 -21.54 4.87 -19.89
C THR A 235 -20.99 5.71 -21.05
N PHE A 236 -20.68 5.07 -22.18
CA PHE A 236 -20.27 5.71 -23.42
C PHE A 236 -21.34 5.53 -24.50
N GLY A 237 -22.28 6.47 -24.61
CA GLY A 237 -23.30 6.47 -25.65
C GLY A 237 -22.80 7.16 -26.92
N GLY A 238 -22.53 6.42 -27.99
CA GLY A 238 -22.14 6.98 -29.29
C GLY A 238 -20.92 7.89 -29.23
N VAL A 239 -19.95 7.61 -28.35
CA VAL A 239 -18.74 8.43 -28.20
C VAL A 239 -17.74 8.11 -29.31
N GLY A 240 -17.18 9.14 -29.92
CA GLY A 240 -16.26 8.99 -31.05
C GLY A 240 -14.81 8.74 -30.66
N SER A 241 -14.02 8.31 -31.63
CA SER A 241 -12.58 8.04 -31.52
C SER A 241 -11.72 9.30 -31.30
N GLY A 242 -12.32 10.50 -31.39
CA GLY A 242 -11.66 11.76 -31.08
C GLY A 242 -11.58 12.06 -29.58
N THR A 243 -12.33 11.33 -28.74
CA THR A 243 -12.27 11.40 -27.27
C THR A 243 -11.06 10.62 -26.76
N THR A 244 -10.33 11.17 -25.79
CA THR A 244 -9.18 10.49 -25.16
C THR A 244 -9.63 9.85 -23.85
N VAL A 245 -9.44 8.53 -23.71
CA VAL A 245 -9.69 7.79 -22.47
C VAL A 245 -8.48 6.94 -22.14
N ASP A 246 -7.84 7.22 -21.02
CA ASP A 246 -6.58 6.59 -20.62
C ASP A 246 -6.44 6.58 -19.10
N TYR A 247 -5.90 5.53 -18.48
CA TYR A 247 -5.83 5.38 -17.02
C TYR A 247 -7.14 5.69 -16.31
N ILE A 248 -8.17 4.88 -16.58
CA ILE A 248 -9.45 4.97 -15.86
C ILE A 248 -9.68 3.71 -15.02
N GLN A 249 -10.30 3.90 -13.86
CA GLN A 249 -10.72 2.80 -13.00
C GLN A 249 -12.20 2.92 -12.66
N VAL A 250 -12.89 1.78 -12.68
CA VAL A 250 -14.19 1.62 -12.03
C VAL A 250 -14.07 0.55 -10.95
N HIS A 251 -14.51 0.88 -9.74
CA HIS A 251 -14.42 0.02 -8.57
C HIS A 251 -15.77 -0.15 -7.88
N SER A 252 -16.15 -1.41 -7.62
CA SER A 252 -17.35 -1.77 -6.87
C SER A 252 -18.61 -1.12 -7.44
N ASN A 253 -18.79 -1.16 -8.76
CA ASN A 253 -20.03 -0.72 -9.41
C ASN A 253 -21.14 -1.76 -9.22
N ALA A 254 -22.39 -1.31 -9.05
CA ALA A 254 -23.52 -2.23 -8.85
C ALA A 254 -24.03 -2.84 -10.15
N ASP A 255 -23.87 -2.11 -11.24
CA ASP A 255 -24.16 -2.52 -12.61
C ASP A 255 -22.82 -2.69 -13.36
N ASP A 256 -22.79 -2.47 -14.67
CA ASP A 256 -21.57 -2.63 -15.44
C ASP A 256 -20.46 -1.64 -15.07
N GLY A 257 -19.23 -2.13 -15.14
CA GLY A 257 -18.05 -1.30 -14.93
C GLY A 257 -17.98 -0.16 -15.94
N VAL A 258 -17.90 -0.53 -17.22
CA VAL A 258 -18.04 0.38 -18.35
C VAL A 258 -18.96 -0.23 -19.39
N GLU A 259 -19.79 0.59 -20.01
CA GLU A 259 -20.68 0.14 -21.09
C GLU A 259 -20.60 1.04 -22.32
N PHE A 260 -20.58 0.43 -23.50
CA PHE A 260 -20.50 1.13 -24.79
C PHE A 260 -21.76 0.92 -25.64
N PHE A 261 -22.57 1.97 -25.77
CA PHE A 261 -23.71 1.98 -26.68
C PHE A 261 -23.33 2.57 -28.04
N GLY A 262 -22.87 1.72 -28.96
CA GLY A 262 -22.36 2.17 -30.26
C GLY A 262 -21.11 3.07 -30.15
N GLY A 263 -20.76 3.77 -31.23
CA GLY A 263 -19.59 4.64 -31.26
C GLY A 263 -18.24 3.90 -31.43
N ALA A 264 -17.14 4.63 -31.24
CA ALA A 264 -15.77 4.15 -31.51
C ALA A 264 -14.72 4.80 -30.60
N VAL A 265 -15.09 5.19 -29.39
CA VAL A 265 -14.11 5.66 -28.38
C VAL A 265 -13.05 4.59 -28.14
N ASN A 266 -11.80 5.02 -27.94
CA ASN A 266 -10.70 4.10 -27.63
C ASN A 266 -10.28 4.27 -26.18
N VAL A 267 -9.90 3.18 -25.50
CA VAL A 267 -9.49 3.16 -24.09
C VAL A 267 -8.11 2.53 -23.96
N LYS A 268 -7.13 3.27 -23.41
CA LYS A 268 -5.71 2.85 -23.42
C LYS A 268 -5.24 2.11 -22.15
N HIS A 269 -5.75 2.45 -20.98
CA HIS A 269 -5.52 1.68 -19.74
C HIS A 269 -6.81 1.67 -18.93
N LEU A 270 -7.27 0.48 -18.53
CA LEU A 270 -8.56 0.28 -17.88
C LEU A 270 -8.45 -0.71 -16.72
N VAL A 271 -8.88 -0.29 -15.54
CA VAL A 271 -8.91 -1.11 -14.32
C VAL A 271 -10.36 -1.28 -13.86
N LEU A 272 -10.81 -2.51 -13.72
CA LEU A 272 -12.18 -2.86 -13.35
C LEU A 272 -12.13 -3.85 -12.21
N THR A 273 -12.61 -3.44 -11.04
CA THR A 273 -12.39 -4.20 -9.81
C THR A 273 -13.67 -4.30 -9.02
N ALA A 274 -14.05 -5.52 -8.63
CA ALA A 274 -15.21 -5.80 -7.78
C ALA A 274 -16.56 -5.27 -8.31
N ASN A 275 -16.71 -5.08 -9.63
CA ASN A 275 -18.02 -4.78 -10.22
C ASN A 275 -18.94 -5.97 -10.07
N LYS A 276 -20.22 -5.69 -9.79
CA LYS A 276 -21.21 -6.70 -9.48
C LYS A 276 -21.89 -7.30 -10.70
N ASP A 277 -21.98 -6.54 -11.77
CA ASP A 277 -22.42 -7.01 -13.08
C ASP A 277 -21.23 -7.14 -14.03
N ASP A 278 -21.41 -6.87 -15.32
CA ASP A 278 -20.39 -7.12 -16.31
C ASP A 278 -19.29 -6.05 -16.22
N SER A 279 -18.02 -6.47 -16.24
CA SER A 279 -16.94 -5.49 -16.08
C SER A 279 -16.84 -4.57 -17.29
N ILE A 280 -17.03 -5.13 -18.48
CA ILE A 280 -17.11 -4.42 -19.76
C ILE A 280 -18.32 -4.96 -20.51
N ASP A 281 -19.24 -4.08 -20.85
CA ASP A 281 -20.33 -4.37 -21.79
C ASP A 281 -20.18 -3.51 -23.06
N TRP A 282 -20.54 -4.06 -24.20
CA TRP A 282 -20.85 -3.25 -25.37
C TRP A 282 -22.04 -3.78 -26.14
N ASP A 283 -22.74 -2.86 -26.80
CA ASP A 283 -23.79 -3.17 -27.74
C ASP A 283 -23.86 -2.15 -28.90
N ASN A 284 -24.95 -2.22 -29.67
CA ASN A 284 -25.42 -1.19 -30.58
C ASN A 284 -24.41 -0.70 -31.65
N GLY A 285 -23.49 -1.58 -32.06
CA GLY A 285 -22.58 -1.32 -33.16
C GLY A 285 -21.25 -0.68 -32.76
N TYR A 286 -20.79 -0.86 -31.51
CA TYR A 286 -19.53 -0.32 -31.00
C TYR A 286 -18.30 -0.85 -31.76
N LYS A 287 -17.33 0.03 -32.05
CA LYS A 287 -16.13 -0.27 -32.87
C LYS A 287 -14.82 0.30 -32.32
N GLY A 288 -14.77 0.58 -31.03
CA GLY A 288 -13.58 1.12 -30.38
C GLY A 288 -12.43 0.13 -30.29
N MET A 289 -11.30 0.64 -29.79
CA MET A 289 -10.09 -0.14 -29.49
C MET A 289 -9.74 -0.03 -28.00
N LEU A 290 -9.45 -1.15 -27.35
CA LEU A 290 -9.11 -1.20 -25.92
C LEU A 290 -7.79 -1.93 -25.71
N GLN A 291 -6.90 -1.36 -24.88
CA GLN A 291 -5.63 -2.02 -24.49
C GLN A 291 -5.35 -1.89 -22.99
N HIS A 292 -4.47 -2.76 -22.46
CA HIS A 292 -3.99 -2.79 -21.07
C HIS A 292 -5.13 -2.76 -20.06
N ILE A 293 -5.84 -3.89 -20.01
CA ILE A 293 -7.11 -4.00 -19.31
C ILE A 293 -6.96 -5.04 -18.21
N TYR A 294 -7.19 -4.61 -16.97
CA TYR A 294 -7.21 -5.50 -15.82
C TYR A 294 -8.62 -5.56 -15.24
N VAL A 295 -9.19 -6.76 -15.22
CA VAL A 295 -10.45 -7.08 -14.58
C VAL A 295 -10.19 -8.03 -13.41
N GLU A 296 -10.67 -7.68 -12.22
CA GLU A 296 -10.65 -8.53 -11.03
C GLU A 296 -12.05 -8.54 -10.39
N HIS A 297 -12.71 -9.69 -10.36
CA HIS A 297 -13.96 -9.85 -9.64
C HIS A 297 -13.73 -9.79 -8.13
N ALA A 298 -14.77 -9.45 -7.37
CA ALA A 298 -14.66 -9.24 -5.93
C ALA A 298 -14.10 -10.48 -5.21
N LYS A 299 -13.24 -10.31 -4.21
CA LYS A 299 -12.72 -11.45 -3.43
C LYS A 299 -13.83 -12.09 -2.58
N ASN A 300 -13.64 -13.34 -2.16
CA ASN A 300 -14.52 -14.06 -1.20
C ASN A 300 -15.99 -14.23 -1.66
N ALA A 301 -16.21 -14.65 -2.91
CA ALA A 301 -17.55 -14.81 -3.50
C ALA A 301 -18.40 -13.53 -3.42
N GLY A 302 -17.77 -12.37 -3.55
CA GLY A 302 -18.51 -11.14 -3.78
C GLY A 302 -19.24 -11.22 -5.12
N GLU A 303 -20.45 -10.66 -5.15
CA GLU A 303 -21.29 -10.61 -6.36
C GLU A 303 -20.50 -10.10 -7.57
N ALA A 304 -20.65 -10.81 -8.69
CA ALA A 304 -19.99 -10.57 -9.96
C ALA A 304 -20.80 -11.24 -11.09
N ASN A 305 -20.55 -10.83 -12.33
CA ASN A 305 -21.05 -11.50 -13.53
C ASN A 305 -19.87 -11.77 -14.48
N ARG A 306 -19.85 -11.25 -15.70
CA ARG A 306 -18.78 -11.51 -16.68
C ARG A 306 -17.67 -10.48 -16.61
N GLY A 307 -16.46 -10.90 -16.97
CA GLY A 307 -15.40 -9.96 -17.31
C GLY A 307 -15.72 -9.16 -18.59
N ILE A 308 -16.38 -9.80 -19.56
CA ILE A 308 -16.91 -9.17 -20.78
C ILE A 308 -18.29 -9.75 -21.10
N GLU A 309 -19.26 -8.88 -21.34
CA GLU A 309 -20.44 -9.16 -22.15
C GLU A 309 -20.36 -8.35 -23.45
N GLY A 310 -20.75 -8.95 -24.58
CA GLY A 310 -20.43 -8.39 -25.88
C GLY A 310 -21.46 -8.68 -26.94
N ASP A 311 -22.26 -7.65 -27.24
CA ASP A 311 -23.46 -7.76 -28.06
C ASP A 311 -23.40 -6.90 -29.32
N ASN A 312 -24.41 -7.03 -30.18
CA ASN A 312 -24.61 -6.14 -31.31
C ASN A 312 -26.03 -5.56 -31.38
N ASP A 313 -27.04 -6.33 -31.74
CA ASP A 313 -28.45 -5.89 -31.65
C ASP A 313 -29.31 -7.11 -31.40
N GLY A 314 -29.90 -7.21 -30.21
CA GLY A 314 -30.67 -8.39 -29.79
C GLY A 314 -31.92 -8.69 -30.59
N SER A 315 -32.44 -7.73 -31.35
CA SER A 315 -33.58 -7.96 -32.26
C SER A 315 -33.13 -8.31 -33.67
N SER A 316 -31.93 -7.91 -34.07
CA SER A 316 -31.38 -8.12 -35.41
C SER A 316 -29.87 -8.33 -35.33
N PRO A 317 -29.41 -9.53 -34.94
CA PRO A 317 -27.99 -9.80 -34.65
C PRO A 317 -27.00 -9.46 -35.78
N ASP A 318 -27.43 -9.45 -37.04
CA ASP A 318 -26.59 -9.10 -38.20
C ASP A 318 -26.67 -7.62 -38.63
N LYS A 319 -27.32 -6.77 -37.82
CA LYS A 319 -27.53 -5.35 -38.14
C LYS A 319 -26.21 -4.60 -38.23
N VAL A 320 -26.15 -3.68 -39.21
CA VAL A 320 -24.97 -2.86 -39.48
C VAL A 320 -25.15 -1.42 -38.99
N PRO A 321 -24.08 -0.75 -38.50
CA PRO A 321 -22.76 -1.31 -38.24
C PRO A 321 -22.78 -2.39 -37.15
N GLN A 322 -22.13 -3.53 -37.39
CA GLN A 322 -22.00 -4.60 -36.42
C GLN A 322 -20.99 -4.19 -35.34
N SER A 323 -21.25 -4.49 -34.07
CA SER A 323 -20.28 -4.34 -32.99
C SER A 323 -19.05 -5.16 -33.32
N ALA A 324 -17.90 -4.52 -33.37
CA ALA A 324 -16.64 -5.14 -33.77
C ALA A 324 -15.44 -4.42 -33.12
N PRO A 325 -15.39 -4.37 -31.77
CA PRO A 325 -14.26 -3.78 -31.08
C PRO A 325 -12.98 -4.60 -31.30
N ILE A 326 -11.82 -3.95 -31.12
CA ILE A 326 -10.53 -4.62 -31.08
C ILE A 326 -9.95 -4.47 -29.67
N ILE A 327 -9.71 -5.59 -29.00
CA ILE A 327 -9.22 -5.67 -27.63
C ILE A 327 -7.85 -6.32 -27.63
N ALA A 328 -6.90 -5.76 -26.86
CA ALA A 328 -5.57 -6.31 -26.69
C ALA A 328 -5.11 -6.23 -25.23
N ASN A 329 -4.29 -7.18 -24.78
CA ASN A 329 -3.62 -7.13 -23.46
C ASN A 329 -4.63 -7.05 -22.30
N LEU A 330 -5.48 -8.08 -22.22
CA LEU A 330 -6.56 -8.21 -21.24
C LEU A 330 -6.26 -9.33 -20.25
N THR A 331 -6.33 -9.04 -18.96
CA THR A 331 -6.31 -10.03 -17.88
C THR A 331 -7.65 -9.99 -17.15
N ILE A 332 -8.36 -11.13 -17.11
CA ILE A 332 -9.56 -11.32 -16.28
C ILE A 332 -9.24 -12.34 -15.18
N VAL A 333 -9.47 -11.93 -13.93
CA VAL A 333 -9.37 -12.77 -12.73
C VAL A 333 -10.76 -12.90 -12.11
N GLY A 334 -11.43 -14.02 -12.37
CA GLY A 334 -12.73 -14.37 -11.80
C GLY A 334 -12.64 -14.89 -10.37
N ASN A 335 -13.77 -14.88 -9.67
CA ASN A 335 -13.91 -15.34 -8.29
C ASN A 335 -14.78 -16.60 -8.20
N ASN A 336 -15.20 -16.97 -6.98
CA ASN A 336 -16.06 -18.10 -6.69
C ASN A 336 -17.55 -17.72 -6.46
N PHE A 337 -18.03 -16.62 -7.02
CA PHE A 337 -19.44 -16.24 -6.95
C PHE A 337 -20.27 -17.10 -7.91
N ASP A 338 -21.33 -17.70 -7.36
CA ASP A 338 -22.26 -18.58 -8.06
C ASP A 338 -23.63 -18.44 -7.40
N SER A 339 -24.64 -18.10 -8.20
CA SER A 339 -26.04 -17.99 -7.82
C SER A 339 -26.93 -18.58 -8.91
N ALA A 340 -28.25 -18.67 -8.64
CA ALA A 340 -29.17 -19.24 -9.62
C ALA A 340 -29.29 -18.40 -10.92
N ASP A 341 -29.00 -17.10 -10.84
CA ASP A 341 -29.26 -16.12 -11.90
C ASP A 341 -27.97 -15.49 -12.45
N LYS A 342 -26.87 -15.55 -11.70
CA LYS A 342 -25.56 -14.95 -12.04
C LYS A 342 -24.42 -15.78 -11.45
N ASP A 343 -23.32 -15.86 -12.16
CA ASP A 343 -22.07 -16.47 -11.72
C ASP A 343 -20.88 -15.68 -12.28
N SER A 344 -19.72 -15.83 -11.65
CA SER A 344 -18.49 -15.18 -12.13
C SER A 344 -17.99 -15.87 -13.39
N GLU A 345 -18.10 -15.22 -14.54
CA GLU A 345 -17.70 -15.74 -15.85
C GLU A 345 -16.59 -14.90 -16.50
N GLY A 346 -15.93 -15.45 -17.52
CA GLY A 346 -14.88 -14.78 -18.27
C GLY A 346 -15.44 -13.85 -19.35
N ILE A 347 -15.58 -14.37 -20.56
CA ILE A 347 -16.01 -13.61 -21.75
C ILE A 347 -17.25 -14.27 -22.34
N TYR A 348 -18.33 -13.51 -22.54
CA TYR A 348 -19.50 -13.95 -23.27
C TYR A 348 -19.73 -13.07 -24.50
N LEU A 349 -19.71 -13.68 -25.69
CA LEU A 349 -19.97 -12.98 -26.96
C LEU A 349 -21.33 -13.42 -27.53
N ARG A 350 -22.18 -12.45 -27.87
CA ARG A 350 -23.58 -12.71 -28.24
C ARG A 350 -24.11 -11.76 -29.30
N GLU A 351 -25.35 -12.02 -29.69
CA GLU A 351 -26.20 -11.15 -30.50
C GLU A 351 -25.56 -10.68 -31.80
N GLY A 352 -24.65 -11.49 -32.35
CA GLY A 352 -23.94 -11.22 -33.59
C GLY A 352 -22.79 -10.22 -33.46
N THR A 353 -22.16 -10.04 -32.30
CA THR A 353 -20.88 -9.31 -32.22
C THR A 353 -19.80 -9.93 -33.11
N ALA A 354 -18.81 -9.13 -33.51
CA ALA A 354 -17.69 -9.47 -34.37
C ALA A 354 -16.35 -8.97 -33.79
N ALA A 355 -16.15 -9.14 -32.48
CA ALA A 355 -14.98 -8.67 -31.76
C ALA A 355 -13.67 -9.37 -32.19
N LYS A 356 -12.56 -8.64 -32.15
CA LYS A 356 -11.21 -9.20 -32.27
C LYS A 356 -10.46 -9.03 -30.95
N ILE A 357 -9.98 -10.13 -30.40
CA ILE A 357 -9.41 -10.20 -29.06
C ILE A 357 -7.99 -10.79 -29.16
N PHE A 358 -7.01 -10.09 -28.61
CA PHE A 358 -5.59 -10.42 -28.72
C PHE A 358 -4.90 -10.37 -27.36
N ASN A 359 -3.87 -11.20 -27.14
CA ASN A 359 -3.03 -11.14 -25.94
C ASN A 359 -3.87 -11.18 -24.65
N THR A 360 -4.77 -12.15 -24.53
CA THR A 360 -5.76 -12.21 -23.45
C THR A 360 -5.55 -13.41 -22.56
N VAL A 361 -5.64 -13.23 -21.25
CA VAL A 361 -5.70 -14.33 -20.29
C VAL A 361 -6.96 -14.23 -19.44
N VAL A 362 -7.64 -15.37 -19.27
CA VAL A 362 -8.78 -15.52 -18.36
C VAL A 362 -8.45 -16.62 -17.37
N THR A 363 -8.63 -16.35 -16.09
CA THR A 363 -8.33 -17.27 -14.99
C THR A 363 -9.28 -17.01 -13.83
N GLY A 364 -9.41 -17.97 -12.92
CA GLY A 364 -10.19 -17.78 -11.69
C GLY A 364 -10.06 -18.97 -10.75
N THR A 365 -10.85 -18.97 -9.68
CA THR A 365 -10.88 -20.09 -8.73
C THR A 365 -11.56 -21.32 -9.37
N SER A 366 -11.57 -22.45 -8.65
CA SER A 366 -12.21 -23.69 -9.12
C SER A 366 -13.73 -23.63 -9.19
N GLU A 367 -14.34 -22.57 -8.69
CA GLU A 367 -15.79 -22.34 -8.66
C GLU A 367 -16.25 -21.22 -9.57
N MET A 368 -15.33 -20.56 -10.28
CA MET A 368 -15.68 -19.67 -11.38
C MET A 368 -16.53 -20.43 -12.41
N GLY A 369 -17.38 -19.74 -13.16
CA GLY A 369 -18.01 -20.26 -14.39
C GLY A 369 -17.00 -20.43 -15.54
N GLU A 370 -17.46 -20.40 -16.77
CA GLU A 370 -16.58 -20.56 -17.93
C GLU A 370 -15.67 -19.37 -18.23
N CYS A 371 -14.49 -19.67 -18.80
CA CYS A 371 -13.58 -18.64 -19.30
C CYS A 371 -14.10 -17.98 -20.60
N LEU A 372 -14.75 -18.75 -21.47
CA LEU A 372 -15.27 -18.26 -22.74
C LEU A 372 -16.60 -18.95 -23.11
N GLU A 373 -17.59 -18.13 -23.43
CA GLU A 373 -18.88 -18.51 -24.00
C GLU A 373 -19.13 -17.77 -25.32
N ILE A 374 -19.76 -18.47 -26.27
CA ILE A 374 -20.35 -17.86 -27.47
C ILE A 374 -21.81 -18.26 -27.54
N GLU A 375 -22.68 -17.26 -27.73
CA GLU A 375 -24.12 -17.45 -27.80
C GLU A 375 -24.51 -18.40 -28.93
N GLY A 376 -25.34 -19.39 -28.56
CA GLY A 376 -26.05 -20.24 -29.48
C GLY A 376 -27.22 -19.55 -30.16
N GLY A 377 -28.20 -20.33 -30.60
CA GLY A 377 -29.43 -19.81 -31.21
C GLY A 377 -30.33 -20.92 -31.69
N ALA A 378 -31.62 -20.64 -31.94
CA ALA A 378 -32.64 -21.68 -32.11
C ALA A 378 -32.29 -22.82 -33.08
N THR A 379 -31.68 -22.47 -34.23
CA THR A 379 -31.12 -23.42 -35.20
C THR A 379 -29.79 -22.97 -35.80
N SER A 380 -29.44 -21.69 -35.64
CA SER A 380 -28.21 -21.05 -36.08
C SER A 380 -28.02 -19.77 -35.29
N SER A 381 -26.77 -19.29 -35.18
CA SER A 381 -26.42 -18.04 -34.51
C SER A 381 -25.58 -17.17 -35.44
N VAL A 382 -25.86 -15.86 -35.48
CA VAL A 382 -25.02 -14.90 -36.21
C VAL A 382 -23.65 -14.80 -35.55
N THR A 383 -23.58 -14.89 -34.23
CA THR A 383 -22.34 -14.92 -33.45
C THR A 383 -21.49 -16.13 -33.83
N VAL A 384 -22.09 -17.32 -33.91
CA VAL A 384 -21.43 -18.54 -34.40
C VAL A 384 -20.98 -18.40 -35.87
N ASN A 385 -21.79 -17.77 -36.73
CA ASN A 385 -21.40 -17.50 -38.11
C ASN A 385 -20.21 -16.54 -38.19
N ASN A 386 -20.15 -15.53 -37.31
CA ASN A 386 -19.03 -14.61 -37.22
C ASN A 386 -17.75 -15.32 -36.75
N ALA A 387 -17.83 -16.24 -35.78
CA ALA A 387 -16.71 -17.09 -35.37
C ALA A 387 -16.20 -17.99 -36.50
N ASN A 388 -17.10 -18.67 -37.22
CA ASN A 388 -16.74 -19.56 -38.32
C ASN A 388 -16.21 -18.83 -39.57
N SER A 389 -16.58 -17.57 -39.76
CA SER A 389 -16.14 -16.76 -40.90
C SER A 389 -14.87 -15.94 -40.63
N GLY A 390 -14.32 -16.02 -39.41
CA GLY A 390 -13.14 -15.25 -38.99
C GLY A 390 -13.42 -13.77 -38.74
N LYS A 391 -14.69 -13.40 -38.52
CA LYS A 391 -15.07 -12.07 -38.05
C LYS A 391 -14.82 -11.91 -36.55
N ILE A 392 -15.13 -12.94 -35.76
CA ILE A 392 -14.60 -13.06 -34.40
C ILE A 392 -13.20 -13.67 -34.51
N VAL A 393 -12.22 -13.02 -33.90
CA VAL A 393 -10.83 -13.47 -33.87
C VAL A 393 -10.36 -13.51 -32.43
N MET A 394 -9.74 -14.61 -32.00
CA MET A 394 -9.11 -14.69 -30.69
C MET A 394 -7.71 -15.29 -30.83
N GLN A 395 -6.66 -14.50 -30.60
CA GLN A 395 -5.28 -14.92 -30.83
C GLN A 395 -4.35 -14.55 -29.68
N ASN A 396 -3.30 -15.35 -29.49
CA ASN A 396 -2.37 -15.22 -28.37
C ASN A 396 -3.13 -15.17 -27.04
N SER A 397 -4.10 -16.07 -26.88
CA SER A 397 -4.95 -16.10 -25.71
C SER A 397 -4.76 -17.37 -24.89
N VAL A 398 -4.92 -17.24 -23.57
CA VAL A 398 -4.77 -18.33 -22.60
C VAL A 398 -6.04 -18.46 -21.78
N MET A 399 -6.66 -19.64 -21.82
CA MET A 399 -7.76 -19.99 -20.92
C MET A 399 -7.22 -20.84 -19.77
N ALA A 400 -7.40 -20.36 -18.54
CA ALA A 400 -6.85 -20.95 -17.32
C ALA A 400 -7.85 -21.01 -16.17
N CYS A 401 -9.12 -21.28 -16.48
CA CYS A 401 -10.14 -21.56 -15.47
C CYS A 401 -9.85 -22.90 -14.78
N ASN A 402 -9.72 -22.87 -13.45
CA ASN A 402 -9.25 -23.99 -12.64
C ASN A 402 -10.35 -25.02 -12.29
N ASN A 403 -11.55 -24.83 -12.83
CA ASN A 403 -12.73 -25.67 -12.66
C ASN A 403 -12.81 -26.82 -13.69
N GLY A 404 -11.99 -26.79 -14.74
CA GLY A 404 -12.08 -27.72 -15.87
C GLY A 404 -13.17 -27.37 -16.90
N GLU A 405 -13.82 -26.22 -16.76
CA GLU A 405 -14.87 -25.70 -17.64
C GLU A 405 -14.40 -24.42 -18.33
N ASN A 406 -13.28 -24.47 -19.07
CA ASN A 406 -12.79 -23.29 -19.79
C ASN A 406 -13.77 -22.78 -20.87
N PHE A 407 -14.66 -23.64 -21.38
CA PHE A 407 -15.51 -23.32 -22.53
C PHE A 407 -16.93 -23.83 -22.37
N LYS A 408 -17.89 -22.99 -22.76
CA LYS A 408 -19.29 -23.39 -22.94
C LYS A 408 -19.65 -23.38 -24.42
N ASN A 409 -19.97 -24.55 -24.94
CA ASN A 409 -20.28 -24.74 -26.36
C ASN A 409 -21.58 -24.02 -26.73
N ALA A 410 -21.56 -23.31 -27.87
CA ALA A 410 -22.76 -22.73 -28.46
C ALA A 410 -23.69 -23.86 -28.93
N LYS A 411 -24.93 -23.89 -28.44
CA LYS A 411 -25.92 -24.93 -28.74
C LYS A 411 -27.19 -24.35 -29.37
N ALA A 412 -27.89 -25.20 -30.11
CA ALA A 412 -29.26 -24.94 -30.53
C ALA A 412 -30.26 -25.31 -29.43
N ASP A 413 -31.54 -24.91 -29.59
CA ASP A 413 -32.61 -25.19 -28.64
C ASP A 413 -32.84 -26.70 -28.42
N ASP A 414 -32.52 -27.52 -29.42
CA ASP A 414 -32.61 -28.98 -29.33
C ASP A 414 -31.39 -29.65 -28.66
N GLY A 415 -30.43 -28.84 -28.19
CA GLY A 415 -29.19 -29.25 -27.55
C GLY A 415 -28.07 -29.65 -28.51
N SER A 416 -28.28 -29.56 -29.84
CA SER A 416 -27.21 -29.82 -30.81
C SER A 416 -26.13 -28.74 -30.73
N VAL A 417 -24.86 -29.16 -30.80
CA VAL A 417 -23.71 -28.24 -30.75
C VAL A 417 -23.58 -27.52 -32.10
N LEU A 418 -23.73 -26.20 -32.08
CA LEU A 418 -23.53 -25.31 -33.24
C LEU A 418 -22.06 -24.94 -33.42
N LEU A 419 -21.34 -24.79 -32.31
CA LEU A 419 -19.89 -24.55 -32.28
C LEU A 419 -19.29 -25.29 -31.09
N ASP A 420 -18.35 -26.20 -31.39
CA ASP A 420 -17.45 -26.75 -30.38
C ASP A 420 -16.37 -25.68 -30.11
N LEU A 421 -16.50 -25.01 -28.98
CA LEU A 421 -15.75 -23.79 -28.68
C LEU A 421 -14.31 -24.10 -28.30
N GLU A 422 -14.07 -25.20 -27.57
CA GLU A 422 -12.72 -25.68 -27.29
C GLU A 422 -11.99 -26.07 -28.57
N ALA A 423 -12.66 -26.78 -29.49
CA ALA A 423 -12.09 -27.14 -30.78
C ALA A 423 -11.82 -25.91 -31.67
N TRP A 424 -12.74 -24.94 -31.69
CA TRP A 424 -12.57 -23.68 -32.42
C TRP A 424 -11.41 -22.83 -31.86
N PHE A 425 -11.30 -22.74 -30.53
CA PHE A 425 -10.24 -22.00 -29.86
C PHE A 425 -8.86 -22.65 -30.08
N SER A 426 -8.79 -23.97 -29.90
CA SER A 426 -7.53 -24.74 -30.02
C SER A 426 -7.07 -24.93 -31.47
N ALA A 427 -7.95 -24.76 -32.46
CA ALA A 427 -7.57 -24.73 -33.87
C ALA A 427 -6.71 -23.49 -34.23
N GLN A 428 -6.73 -22.45 -33.39
CA GLN A 428 -5.94 -21.24 -33.53
C GLN A 428 -4.60 -21.44 -32.81
N THR A 429 -3.51 -21.68 -33.56
CA THR A 429 -2.23 -22.18 -33.02
C THR A 429 -1.51 -21.26 -32.04
N SER A 430 -1.90 -19.99 -31.97
CA SER A 430 -1.39 -19.02 -30.99
C SER A 430 -2.03 -19.14 -29.61
N ASN A 431 -3.12 -19.90 -29.49
CA ASN A 431 -3.89 -20.00 -28.26
C ASN A 431 -3.47 -21.23 -27.45
N SER A 432 -3.70 -21.18 -26.14
CA SER A 432 -3.46 -22.32 -25.27
C SER A 432 -4.46 -22.41 -24.12
N ILE A 433 -4.61 -23.61 -23.59
CA ILE A 433 -5.36 -23.91 -22.37
C ILE A 433 -4.32 -24.32 -21.34
N SER A 434 -4.34 -23.72 -20.15
CA SER A 434 -3.37 -24.00 -19.10
C SER A 434 -4.05 -24.23 -17.76
N SER A 435 -3.53 -25.15 -16.96
CA SER A 435 -3.95 -25.32 -15.56
C SER A 435 -3.17 -24.41 -14.60
N SER A 436 -2.17 -23.67 -15.08
CA SER A 436 -1.40 -22.72 -14.29
C SER A 436 -0.72 -21.69 -15.18
N ILE A 437 -0.82 -20.43 -14.80
CA ILE A 437 -0.27 -19.28 -15.53
C ILE A 437 0.69 -18.44 -14.69
N LEU A 438 1.00 -18.90 -13.48
CA LEU A 438 2.01 -18.30 -12.59
C LEU A 438 1.85 -16.77 -12.40
N ILE A 439 0.63 -16.33 -12.11
CA ILE A 439 0.35 -14.94 -11.72
C ILE A 439 0.29 -14.81 -10.20
N ASN A 440 0.62 -13.64 -9.67
CA ASN A 440 0.48 -13.32 -8.26
C ASN A 440 -0.96 -12.90 -7.89
N GLU A 441 -1.19 -12.59 -6.62
CA GLU A 441 -2.50 -12.18 -6.09
C GLU A 441 -3.08 -10.88 -6.68
N ASN A 442 -2.26 -10.08 -7.38
CA ASN A 442 -2.67 -8.85 -8.06
C ASN A 442 -2.78 -9.02 -9.57
N GLY A 443 -2.75 -10.28 -10.05
CA GLY A 443 -2.89 -10.63 -11.45
C GLY A 443 -1.63 -10.45 -12.31
N ILE A 444 -0.47 -10.14 -11.70
CA ILE A 444 0.77 -9.88 -12.42
C ILE A 444 1.53 -11.20 -12.65
N PRO A 445 1.95 -11.53 -13.89
CA PRO A 445 2.73 -12.73 -14.20
C PRO A 445 4.12 -12.67 -13.57
N ASP A 446 4.55 -13.77 -12.94
CA ASP A 446 5.94 -13.94 -12.54
C ASP A 446 6.88 -14.05 -13.75
N ALA A 447 8.19 -14.00 -13.52
CA ALA A 447 9.19 -14.03 -14.59
C ALA A 447 9.24 -15.36 -15.37
N ASN A 448 8.67 -16.44 -14.85
CA ASN A 448 8.62 -17.75 -15.49
C ASN A 448 7.24 -18.05 -16.11
N SER A 449 6.30 -17.12 -16.00
CA SER A 449 4.95 -17.28 -16.50
C SER A 449 4.96 -17.50 -18.01
N PRO A 450 4.14 -18.43 -18.54
CA PRO A 450 3.98 -18.58 -19.99
C PRO A 450 3.43 -17.32 -20.66
N LEU A 451 2.83 -16.40 -19.90
CA LEU A 451 2.27 -15.15 -20.40
C LEU A 451 3.34 -14.14 -20.83
N VAL A 452 4.56 -14.25 -20.31
CA VAL A 452 5.69 -13.33 -20.55
C VAL A 452 6.90 -14.04 -21.16
N ALA A 453 6.71 -15.28 -21.63
CA ALA A 453 7.74 -15.98 -22.39
C ALA A 453 8.05 -15.24 -23.71
N ASP A 454 9.25 -15.45 -24.26
CA ASP A 454 9.68 -14.82 -25.51
C ASP A 454 8.62 -14.98 -26.63
N ASN A 455 8.05 -13.87 -27.10
CA ASN A 455 6.98 -13.82 -28.11
C ASN A 455 5.69 -14.53 -27.70
N ALA A 456 5.34 -14.55 -26.41
CA ALA A 456 4.06 -15.08 -25.94
C ALA A 456 2.89 -14.31 -26.56
N GLY A 457 2.95 -12.99 -26.51
CA GLY A 457 2.01 -12.08 -27.16
C GLY A 457 2.38 -11.77 -28.61
N GLN A 458 1.42 -11.23 -29.37
CA GLN A 458 1.66 -10.63 -30.66
C GLN A 458 1.72 -9.10 -30.59
N ASP A 459 2.45 -8.50 -31.51
CA ASP A 459 2.49 -7.05 -31.68
C ASP A 459 1.23 -6.54 -32.40
N VAL A 460 0.19 -6.26 -31.62
CA VAL A 460 -1.11 -5.78 -32.12
C VAL A 460 -0.98 -4.39 -32.78
N ALA A 461 0.00 -3.59 -32.37
CA ALA A 461 0.28 -2.28 -32.98
C ALA A 461 0.59 -2.42 -34.47
N ASN A 462 1.39 -3.43 -34.80
CA ASN A 462 1.82 -3.73 -36.17
C ASN A 462 0.83 -4.62 -36.94
N THR A 463 0.09 -5.52 -36.27
CA THR A 463 -0.83 -6.44 -36.95
C THR A 463 -2.22 -5.86 -37.17
N GLN A 464 -2.70 -4.96 -36.29
CA GLN A 464 -4.05 -4.39 -36.38
C GLN A 464 -4.05 -2.87 -36.56
N ASN A 465 -3.49 -2.10 -35.62
CA ASN A 465 -3.59 -0.63 -35.62
C ASN A 465 -2.54 0.03 -34.72
N ALA A 466 -1.96 1.14 -35.16
CA ALA A 466 -0.96 1.90 -34.39
C ALA A 466 -1.50 2.57 -33.11
N PHE A 467 -2.81 2.50 -32.83
CA PHE A 467 -3.36 2.83 -31.52
C PHE A 467 -2.70 1.97 -30.45
N PHE A 468 -2.53 0.67 -30.70
CA PHE A 468 -1.97 -0.26 -29.71
C PHE A 468 -0.48 0.01 -29.48
N ASP A 469 -0.02 -0.21 -28.26
CA ASP A 469 1.39 -0.28 -27.91
C ASP A 469 1.97 -1.58 -28.44
N SER A 470 3.21 -1.51 -28.93
CA SER A 470 3.96 -2.68 -29.39
C SER A 470 4.48 -3.43 -28.16
N VAL A 471 3.91 -4.61 -27.93
CA VAL A 471 4.22 -5.50 -26.81
C VAL A 471 4.29 -6.94 -27.29
N ASP A 472 4.92 -7.82 -26.50
CA ASP A 472 5.16 -9.23 -26.82
C ASP A 472 4.71 -10.20 -25.70
N TYR A 473 3.87 -9.73 -24.78
CA TYR A 473 3.29 -10.51 -23.68
C TYR A 473 1.75 -10.67 -23.81
N ILE A 474 1.21 -11.67 -23.10
CA ILE A 474 -0.23 -11.97 -22.97
C ILE A 474 -0.74 -11.39 -21.65
N GLY A 475 -1.91 -10.75 -21.66
CA GLY A 475 -2.51 -10.13 -20.50
C GLY A 475 -2.16 -8.65 -20.36
N ALA A 476 -2.60 -8.05 -19.26
CA ALA A 476 -2.47 -6.63 -18.95
C ALA A 476 -1.06 -6.21 -18.47
N PHE A 477 -0.21 -7.18 -18.17
CA PHE A 477 1.06 -6.96 -17.48
C PHE A 477 2.19 -7.79 -18.10
N ASP A 478 3.40 -7.25 -18.03
CA ASP A 478 4.65 -7.95 -18.29
C ASP A 478 5.35 -8.35 -16.97
N SER A 479 6.53 -8.96 -17.09
CA SER A 479 7.35 -9.34 -15.93
C SER A 479 8.02 -8.14 -15.24
N ALA A 480 8.18 -7.00 -15.92
CA ALA A 480 8.75 -5.79 -15.36
C ALA A 480 7.76 -5.09 -14.39
N ASN A 481 6.45 -5.32 -14.51
CA ASN A 481 5.47 -4.85 -13.54
C ASN A 481 5.71 -5.42 -12.13
N ASN A 482 6.26 -6.64 -12.00
CA ASN A 482 6.68 -7.22 -10.71
C ASN A 482 7.94 -6.57 -10.11
N ALA A 483 8.64 -5.71 -10.86
CA ALA A 483 9.84 -5.00 -10.43
C ALA A 483 9.60 -3.50 -10.14
N GLY A 484 8.35 -3.12 -9.82
CA GLY A 484 7.99 -1.74 -9.45
C GLY A 484 7.53 -0.85 -10.62
N ASN A 485 7.16 -1.45 -11.76
CA ASN A 485 6.60 -0.73 -12.91
C ASN A 485 5.10 -1.01 -13.12
N ASP A 486 4.35 -1.49 -12.12
CA ASP A 486 2.90 -1.65 -12.24
C ASP A 486 2.25 -0.30 -12.59
N TRP A 487 1.61 -0.25 -13.77
CA TRP A 487 1.04 0.97 -14.32
C TRP A 487 -0.19 1.45 -13.54
N ARG A 488 -0.77 0.61 -12.68
CA ARG A 488 -1.87 0.95 -11.75
C ARG A 488 -1.39 1.72 -10.52
N GLU A 489 -0.13 1.56 -10.14
CA GLU A 489 0.37 2.06 -8.87
C GLU A 489 0.23 3.58 -8.73
N GLY A 490 -0.07 4.06 -7.52
CA GLY A 490 -0.07 5.48 -7.17
C GLY A 490 -1.32 6.26 -7.57
N TRP A 491 -2.16 5.74 -8.48
CA TRP A 491 -3.37 6.43 -8.93
C TRP A 491 -4.66 5.62 -8.76
N ALA A 492 -4.62 4.30 -8.97
CA ALA A 492 -5.79 3.44 -8.85
C ALA A 492 -6.05 3.07 -7.37
N PHE A 493 -7.33 3.02 -7.00
CA PHE A 493 -7.82 2.47 -5.74
C PHE A 493 -7.44 1.00 -5.60
N GLY A 494 -6.90 0.63 -4.43
CA GLY A 494 -6.29 -0.69 -4.19
C GLY A 494 -4.81 -0.80 -4.57
N TYR A 495 -4.26 0.19 -5.29
CA TYR A 495 -2.88 0.19 -5.79
C TYR A 495 -2.09 1.44 -5.35
N GLY A 496 -2.41 2.00 -4.19
CA GLY A 496 -1.69 3.15 -3.64
C GLY A 496 -2.14 4.53 -4.18
N GLY A 497 -3.27 4.60 -4.88
CA GLY A 497 -3.98 5.84 -5.23
C GLY A 497 -5.50 5.72 -5.01
N GLY A 498 -6.28 6.68 -5.53
CA GLY A 498 -7.74 6.60 -5.59
C GLY A 498 -8.51 6.59 -4.26
N VAL A 499 -7.83 6.81 -3.12
CA VAL A 499 -8.47 6.86 -1.80
C VAL A 499 -8.90 8.29 -1.49
N VAL A 500 -10.13 8.46 -0.97
CA VAL A 500 -10.59 9.75 -0.41
C VAL A 500 -9.97 9.97 0.96
N THR A 501 -8.65 9.98 0.99
CA THR A 501 -7.83 10.33 2.16
C THR A 501 -6.61 11.14 1.75
N ALA A 502 -6.38 11.34 0.44
CA ALA A 502 -5.31 12.17 -0.04
C ALA A 502 -5.63 13.64 0.26
N GLN A 503 -5.00 14.16 1.30
CA GLN A 503 -4.80 15.59 1.45
C GLN A 503 -4.25 16.15 0.13
N ALA A 504 -5.01 17.00 -0.56
CA ALA A 504 -4.39 18.03 -1.38
C ALA A 504 -3.62 18.94 -0.40
N GLU A 505 -2.29 18.90 -0.50
CA GLU A 505 -1.27 19.58 0.33
C GLU A 505 -1.82 20.61 1.34
N THR A 506 -1.78 20.30 2.64
CA THR A 506 -1.63 21.37 3.63
C THR A 506 -0.16 21.75 3.68
N GLN A 507 0.20 22.95 3.22
CA GLN A 507 1.47 23.57 3.56
C GLN A 507 1.49 23.84 5.07
N GLY A 508 1.94 22.87 5.87
CA GLY A 508 2.11 23.02 7.32
C GLY A 508 2.30 21.70 8.07
N CYS A 509 2.79 21.82 9.29
CA CYS A 509 2.97 20.69 10.20
C CYS A 509 1.64 20.22 10.81
N PRO A 510 1.41 18.90 10.97
CA PRO A 510 0.15 18.39 11.52
C PRO A 510 -0.08 18.86 12.96
N THR A 511 -1.35 19.02 13.33
CA THR A 511 -1.76 19.38 14.70
C THR A 511 -1.14 18.40 15.70
N GLY A 512 -0.50 18.91 16.75
CA GLY A 512 0.28 18.11 17.70
C GLY A 512 1.79 18.14 17.45
N THR A 513 2.22 18.74 16.33
CA THR A 513 3.62 19.06 16.04
C THR A 513 3.83 20.57 15.93
N SER A 514 5.09 21.00 15.88
CA SER A 514 5.43 22.42 15.69
C SER A 514 6.42 22.60 14.54
N ALA A 515 6.16 23.56 13.66
CA ALA A 515 7.07 23.85 12.54
C ALA A 515 8.40 24.42 13.05
N ILE A 516 9.51 23.88 12.57
CA ILE A 516 10.86 24.37 12.80
C ILE A 516 11.55 24.69 11.47
N SER A 517 12.74 25.28 11.53
CA SER A 517 13.56 25.49 10.34
C SER A 517 13.79 24.17 9.61
N SER A 518 13.61 24.19 8.29
CA SER A 518 13.84 23.03 7.44
C SER A 518 15.26 22.50 7.62
N VAL A 519 15.39 21.21 7.91
CA VAL A 519 16.68 20.54 8.12
C VAL A 519 17.47 20.36 6.83
N ASN A 520 16.79 20.17 5.69
CA ASN A 520 17.40 19.99 4.37
C ASN A 520 17.16 21.18 3.41
N GLY A 521 16.59 22.28 3.93
CA GLY A 521 16.28 23.49 3.18
C GLY A 521 15.15 23.38 2.14
N SER A 522 14.50 22.21 2.01
CA SER A 522 13.53 21.94 0.94
C SER A 522 12.19 21.42 1.46
N ASN A 523 12.17 20.51 2.44
CA ASN A 523 10.96 19.99 3.05
C ASN A 523 10.58 20.77 4.32
N ILE A 524 9.29 20.82 4.65
CA ILE A 524 8.82 21.30 5.95
C ILE A 524 9.32 20.33 7.03
N THR A 525 9.85 20.86 8.13
CA THR A 525 10.27 20.07 9.28
C THR A 525 9.36 20.31 10.48
N CYS A 526 8.81 19.24 11.02
CA CYS A 526 7.82 19.24 12.10
C CYS A 526 8.37 18.58 13.35
N GLN A 527 8.50 19.35 14.42
CA GLN A 527 9.05 18.88 15.68
C GLN A 527 7.98 18.15 16.51
N LEU A 528 8.36 16.98 17.01
CA LEU A 528 7.72 16.18 18.05
C LEU A 528 8.49 16.39 19.37
N SER A 529 7.78 16.54 20.48
CA SER A 529 8.41 16.72 21.80
C SER A 529 7.47 16.36 22.94
N GLY A 530 8.01 15.81 24.02
CA GLY A 530 7.23 15.49 25.23
C GLY A 530 6.22 14.37 25.00
N VAL A 531 5.07 14.45 25.67
CA VAL A 531 4.03 13.41 25.59
C VAL A 531 2.99 13.75 24.52
N ILE A 532 2.85 12.87 23.53
CA ILE A 532 1.79 12.85 22.53
C ILE A 532 0.56 12.19 23.17
N ALA A 533 -0.29 13.01 23.78
CA ALA A 533 -1.45 12.54 24.56
C ALA A 533 -2.72 12.27 23.74
N ASN A 534 -2.68 12.47 22.42
CA ASN A 534 -3.78 12.20 21.49
C ASN A 534 -3.23 11.54 20.24
N ASN A 535 -4.08 10.83 19.50
CA ASN A 535 -3.69 10.23 18.23
C ASN A 535 -3.07 11.28 17.29
N LEU A 536 -1.98 10.90 16.63
CA LEU A 536 -1.21 11.76 15.75
C LEU A 536 -0.83 10.99 14.48
N THR A 537 -1.08 11.58 13.32
CA THR A 537 -0.61 11.05 12.04
C THR A 537 0.56 11.88 11.53
N LEU A 538 1.67 11.21 11.23
CA LEU A 538 2.84 11.77 10.55
C LEU A 538 2.70 11.49 9.05
N THR A 539 2.76 12.54 8.24
CA THR A 539 2.52 12.50 6.80
C THR A 539 3.82 12.47 6.00
N ALA A 540 3.84 11.74 4.89
CA ALA A 540 5.07 11.47 4.14
C ALA A 540 5.67 12.69 3.41
N ASN A 541 4.91 13.78 3.28
CA ASN A 541 5.37 15.05 2.70
C ASN A 541 6.18 15.93 3.67
N ASN A 542 6.20 15.60 4.96
CA ASN A 542 6.96 16.29 5.99
C ASN A 542 8.15 15.46 6.48
N ILE A 543 9.14 16.14 7.06
CA ILE A 543 10.20 15.51 7.85
C ILE A 543 9.92 15.78 9.32
N TYR A 544 10.06 14.77 10.17
CA TYR A 544 9.77 14.91 11.60
C TYR A 544 11.04 14.90 12.44
N ALA A 545 11.12 15.83 13.38
CA ALA A 545 12.27 15.99 14.26
C ALA A 545 11.88 15.63 15.70
N LEU A 546 12.54 14.64 16.29
CA LEU A 546 12.41 14.35 17.72
C LEU A 546 13.20 15.40 18.52
N ASN A 547 12.69 15.78 19.69
CA ASN A 547 13.35 16.74 20.58
C ASN A 547 13.16 16.29 22.03
N GLY A 548 14.22 15.72 22.59
CA GLY A 548 14.24 14.93 23.81
C GLY A 548 13.53 13.58 23.65
N ALA A 549 13.20 12.98 24.79
CA ALA A 549 12.34 11.81 24.85
C ALA A 549 10.91 12.16 24.42
N VAL A 550 10.43 11.53 23.36
CA VAL A 550 9.06 11.69 22.86
C VAL A 550 8.24 10.48 23.23
N PHE A 551 7.20 10.66 24.06
CA PHE A 551 6.33 9.57 24.50
C PHE A 551 5.01 9.57 23.72
N VAL A 552 4.64 8.44 23.13
CA VAL A 552 3.31 8.19 22.58
C VAL A 552 2.44 7.65 23.71
N GLY A 553 1.48 8.47 24.15
CA GLY A 553 0.69 8.25 25.35
C GLY A 553 1.52 8.20 26.64
N GLY A 554 0.83 8.20 27.78
CA GLY A 554 1.42 7.90 29.08
C GLY A 554 1.17 6.45 29.47
N ASP A 555 1.96 5.93 30.41
CA ASP A 555 1.78 4.59 30.95
C ASP A 555 0.36 4.38 31.51
N LYS A 556 -0.45 3.56 30.81
CA LYS A 556 -1.86 3.28 31.14
C LYS A 556 -2.73 4.54 31.33
N VAL A 557 -2.34 5.66 30.72
CA VAL A 557 -3.05 6.94 30.84
C VAL A 557 -2.86 7.80 29.59
N ASN A 558 -3.95 8.41 29.12
CA ASN A 558 -3.94 9.20 27.88
C ASN A 558 -3.31 8.45 26.70
N SER A 559 -3.69 7.16 26.55
CA SER A 559 -3.24 6.31 25.45
C SER A 559 -3.43 6.99 24.11
N ALA A 560 -2.44 6.86 23.24
CA ALA A 560 -2.46 7.46 21.91
C ALA A 560 -1.98 6.46 20.86
N THR A 561 -2.42 6.65 19.62
CA THR A 561 -1.87 5.98 18.45
C THR A 561 -1.05 6.95 17.62
N LEU A 562 0.22 6.63 17.39
CA LEU A 562 1.07 7.32 16.43
C LEU A 562 1.00 6.60 15.09
N THR A 563 0.31 7.17 14.11
CA THR A 563 0.25 6.66 12.74
C THR A 563 1.33 7.32 11.90
N ILE A 564 2.07 6.55 11.10
CA ILE A 564 3.16 7.05 10.25
C ILE A 564 2.93 6.57 8.83
N GLU A 565 2.78 7.51 7.89
CA GLU A 565 2.61 7.21 6.47
C GLU A 565 3.89 6.63 5.85
N ALA A 566 3.75 5.76 4.86
CA ALA A 566 4.87 5.18 4.11
C ALA A 566 5.75 6.27 3.46
N GLY A 567 7.07 6.13 3.58
CA GLY A 567 8.05 7.09 3.08
C GLY A 567 8.35 8.27 4.01
N THR A 568 7.70 8.33 5.18
CA THR A 568 7.99 9.36 6.18
C THR A 568 9.40 9.20 6.74
N THR A 569 10.11 10.34 6.89
CA THR A 569 11.40 10.41 7.58
C THR A 569 11.25 11.07 8.94
N ILE A 570 11.72 10.40 9.98
CA ILE A 570 11.81 10.90 11.36
C ILE A 570 13.29 10.92 11.75
N TYR A 571 13.75 11.96 12.43
CA TYR A 571 15.14 12.03 12.87
C TYR A 571 15.32 12.57 14.29
N GLY A 572 16.34 12.07 14.99
CA GLY A 572 16.85 12.66 16.23
C GLY A 572 17.68 13.90 15.92
N ARG A 573 17.37 15.04 16.56
CA ARG A 573 18.11 16.30 16.38
C ARG A 573 19.44 16.32 17.13
N SER A 574 19.55 15.48 18.14
CA SER A 574 20.67 15.31 19.05
C SER A 574 20.69 13.89 19.59
N GLY A 575 21.81 13.50 20.20
CA GLY A 575 22.00 12.16 20.75
C GLY A 575 20.90 11.72 21.72
N SER A 576 20.48 12.61 22.62
CA SER A 576 19.48 12.30 23.65
C SER A 576 18.02 12.22 23.15
N ASP A 577 17.79 12.24 21.84
CA ASP A 577 16.44 12.20 21.25
C ASP A 577 16.07 10.76 20.87
N TYR A 578 14.88 10.32 21.30
CA TYR A 578 14.37 8.97 21.04
C TYR A 578 12.85 8.93 21.17
N LEU A 579 12.25 7.86 20.63
CA LEU A 579 10.80 7.65 20.64
C LEU A 579 10.43 6.54 21.63
N VAL A 580 9.46 6.79 22.49
CA VAL A 580 8.87 5.80 23.41
C VAL A 580 7.40 5.61 23.07
N VAL A 581 6.95 4.37 22.91
CA VAL A 581 5.53 4.03 22.81
C VAL A 581 5.13 3.36 24.12
N SER A 582 4.35 4.06 24.94
CA SER A 582 3.97 3.61 26.28
C SER A 582 2.98 2.44 26.25
N ARG A 583 2.89 1.68 27.33
CA ARG A 583 1.84 0.64 27.48
C ARG A 583 0.45 1.23 27.27
N ASP A 584 -0.42 0.40 26.69
CA ASP A 584 -1.78 0.75 26.21
C ASP A 584 -1.81 1.78 25.07
N SER A 585 -0.66 2.24 24.57
CA SER A 585 -0.53 3.08 23.37
C SER A 585 -0.03 2.25 22.18
N ALA A 586 -0.12 2.79 20.97
CA ALA A 586 0.23 2.05 19.77
C ALA A 586 1.00 2.89 18.75
N ILE A 587 1.81 2.22 17.94
CA ILE A 587 2.42 2.77 16.72
C ILE A 587 1.87 2.04 15.49
N GLN A 588 1.52 2.78 14.44
CA GLN A 588 1.10 2.23 13.15
C GLN A 588 2.04 2.74 12.07
N ALA A 589 3.21 2.10 11.97
CA ALA A 589 4.24 2.41 10.97
C ALA A 589 4.17 1.37 9.84
N ASN A 590 3.36 1.68 8.82
CA ASN A 590 3.10 0.78 7.68
C ASN A 590 3.81 1.31 6.41
N GLY A 591 5.13 1.18 6.36
CA GLY A 591 5.92 1.45 5.16
C GLY A 591 5.68 0.41 4.05
N THR A 592 6.34 0.63 2.90
CA THR A 592 6.44 -0.34 1.81
C THR A 592 7.88 -0.48 1.36
N ALA A 593 8.22 -1.55 0.62
CA ALA A 593 9.57 -1.71 0.08
C ALA A 593 10.02 -0.50 -0.76
N LEU A 594 9.11 0.12 -1.52
CA LEU A 594 9.40 1.30 -2.34
C LEU A 594 9.44 2.61 -1.54
N LYS A 595 8.81 2.64 -0.36
CA LYS A 595 8.69 3.82 0.50
C LYS A 595 8.82 3.39 1.97
N PRO A 596 10.01 2.94 2.40
CA PRO A 596 10.23 2.56 3.78
C PRO A 596 10.08 3.79 4.69
N ILE A 597 9.63 3.57 5.92
CA ILE A 597 9.67 4.60 6.96
C ILE A 597 11.09 4.62 7.51
N THR A 598 11.72 5.79 7.53
CA THR A 598 13.11 5.94 7.97
C THR A 598 13.19 6.69 9.29
N PHE A 599 13.80 6.09 10.29
CA PHE A 599 14.24 6.73 11.52
C PHE A 599 15.77 6.90 11.50
N THR A 600 16.27 8.12 11.67
CA THR A 600 17.70 8.38 11.49
C THR A 600 18.24 9.56 12.32
N SER A 601 19.50 9.92 12.12
CA SER A 601 20.14 11.06 12.74
C SER A 601 20.02 12.33 11.87
N SER A 602 20.19 13.49 12.49
CA SER A 602 20.28 14.75 11.74
C SER A 602 21.44 14.77 10.73
N GLN A 603 22.49 14.01 10.98
CA GLN A 603 23.71 13.96 10.19
C GLN A 603 23.47 13.23 8.88
N ASP A 604 22.85 12.05 8.93
CA ASP A 604 22.46 11.28 7.75
C ASP A 604 21.58 12.12 6.83
N LEU A 605 20.59 12.82 7.41
CA LEU A 605 19.65 13.63 6.66
C LEU A 605 20.28 14.88 6.00
N THR A 606 21.32 15.44 6.62
CA THR A 606 22.02 16.63 6.12
C THR A 606 23.22 16.31 5.24
N GLY A 607 23.55 15.03 5.06
CA GLY A 607 24.77 14.59 4.38
C GLY A 607 26.05 14.94 5.14
N ALA A 608 25.96 15.11 6.47
CA ALA A 608 27.11 15.22 7.33
C ALA A 608 27.71 13.83 7.62
N GLU A 609 28.84 13.79 8.34
CA GLU A 609 29.47 12.53 8.74
C GLU A 609 28.54 11.71 9.63
N THR A 610 28.20 10.51 9.17
CA THR A 610 27.36 9.54 9.88
C THR A 610 28.21 8.62 10.74
N GLY A 611 27.58 8.06 11.77
CA GLY A 611 28.17 7.05 12.64
C GLY A 611 27.17 6.61 13.69
N ALA A 612 27.48 5.52 14.36
CA ALA A 612 26.63 4.97 15.40
C ALA A 612 26.49 5.91 16.62
N GLY A 613 25.36 5.83 17.32
CA GLY A 613 25.08 6.59 18.54
C GLY A 613 24.79 8.06 18.29
N GLN A 614 24.17 8.43 17.17
CA GLN A 614 23.83 9.83 16.87
C GLN A 614 22.45 10.25 17.38
N TRP A 615 21.62 9.29 17.80
CA TRP A 615 20.35 9.46 18.49
C TRP A 615 19.98 8.15 19.25
N GLY A 616 18.90 8.13 20.03
CA GLY A 616 18.63 7.05 20.99
C GLY A 616 17.68 5.93 20.52
N GLY A 617 17.20 5.88 19.28
CA GLY A 617 16.41 4.75 18.80
C GLY A 617 14.92 4.75 19.20
N ILE A 618 14.29 3.57 19.12
CA ILE A 618 12.85 3.35 19.35
C ILE A 618 12.65 2.41 20.54
N VAL A 619 11.79 2.79 21.49
CA VAL A 619 11.43 1.99 22.66
C VAL A 619 9.93 1.66 22.60
N LEU A 620 9.59 0.37 22.46
CA LEU A 620 8.21 -0.12 22.39
C LEU A 620 7.86 -0.89 23.67
N LEU A 621 6.83 -0.43 24.40
CA LEU A 621 6.48 -0.95 25.73
C LEU A 621 5.10 -1.60 25.71
N GLY A 622 5.04 -2.88 26.10
CA GLY A 622 3.81 -3.66 26.14
C GLY A 622 3.46 -4.21 27.53
N ASN A 623 2.33 -4.91 27.57
CA ASN A 623 1.73 -5.51 28.77
C ASN A 623 2.01 -7.01 28.92
N ALA A 624 2.93 -7.59 28.13
CA ALA A 624 3.29 -9.00 28.23
C ALA A 624 4.17 -9.31 29.45
N THR A 625 4.25 -10.59 29.78
CA THR A 625 4.90 -11.04 31.01
C THR A 625 6.43 -10.94 30.93
N SER A 626 7.06 -10.51 32.01
CA SER A 626 8.51 -10.56 32.25
C SER A 626 8.81 -11.32 33.55
N ASN A 627 9.94 -12.03 33.59
CA ASN A 627 10.39 -12.71 34.80
C ASN A 627 10.86 -11.73 35.90
N LYS A 628 11.02 -10.43 35.60
CA LYS A 628 11.33 -9.38 36.58
C LYS A 628 10.09 -8.81 37.25
N CYS A 629 8.89 -9.12 36.77
CA CYS A 629 7.65 -8.66 37.38
C CYS A 629 7.52 -9.11 38.85
N PRO A 630 6.97 -8.26 39.74
CA PRO A 630 6.75 -8.64 41.14
C PRO A 630 5.82 -9.85 41.29
N THR A 631 6.16 -10.77 42.19
CA THR A 631 5.35 -11.98 42.47
C THR A 631 4.36 -11.78 43.63
N ASP A 632 4.30 -10.59 44.22
CA ASP A 632 3.47 -10.27 45.40
C ASP A 632 2.07 -9.75 45.03
N GLY A 633 1.76 -9.65 43.73
CA GLY A 633 0.50 -9.16 43.20
C GLY A 633 0.43 -7.65 43.02
N SER A 634 1.54 -6.92 43.18
CA SER A 634 1.65 -5.53 42.73
C SER A 634 1.66 -5.42 41.20
N ASP A 635 1.29 -4.25 40.66
CA ASP A 635 1.30 -4.01 39.22
C ASP A 635 2.74 -4.11 38.69
N CYS A 636 2.94 -4.80 37.57
CA CYS A 636 4.24 -4.86 36.94
C CYS A 636 4.49 -3.55 36.19
N ALA A 637 5.54 -2.81 36.55
CA ALA A 637 5.96 -1.59 35.87
C ALA A 637 7.48 -1.49 35.96
N LEU A 638 8.16 -2.17 35.03
CA LEU A 638 9.61 -2.29 34.99
C LEU A 638 10.17 -1.16 34.15
N GLN A 639 11.10 -0.37 34.70
CA GLN A 639 11.74 0.73 33.98
C GLN A 639 12.74 0.18 32.97
N ILE A 640 12.64 0.64 31.71
CA ILE A 640 13.68 0.42 30.70
C ILE A 640 14.93 1.23 31.08
N GLU A 641 16.09 0.58 31.01
CA GLU A 641 17.37 1.25 31.18
C GLU A 641 17.67 2.23 30.03
N GLY A 642 18.52 3.21 30.30
CA GLY A 642 18.77 4.35 29.39
C GLY A 642 17.62 5.34 29.27
N ALA A 643 16.36 4.89 29.34
CA ALA A 643 15.18 5.70 29.10
C ALA A 643 14.80 6.58 30.30
N GLN A 644 14.29 7.78 30.00
CA GLN A 644 13.65 8.70 30.96
C GLN A 644 12.60 7.98 31.83
N ASP A 645 12.54 8.38 33.11
CA ASP A 645 11.53 7.96 34.07
C ASP A 645 10.11 7.93 33.47
N GLY A 646 9.45 6.78 33.62
CA GLY A 646 8.09 6.53 33.12
C GLY A 646 8.04 5.68 31.85
N ALA A 647 9.18 5.36 31.23
CA ALA A 647 9.29 4.34 30.20
C ALA A 647 9.24 2.93 30.82
N VAL A 648 8.05 2.55 31.30
CA VAL A 648 7.83 1.28 32.00
C VAL A 648 7.10 0.24 31.14
N PHE A 649 7.49 -1.03 31.28
CA PHE A 649 6.88 -2.17 30.60
C PHE A 649 6.42 -3.27 31.56
N GLY A 650 5.80 -4.30 30.99
CA GLY A 650 5.45 -5.54 31.67
C GLY A 650 3.98 -5.60 32.08
N GLY A 651 3.49 -6.81 32.31
CA GLY A 651 2.11 -7.04 32.70
C GLY A 651 1.80 -8.53 32.73
N THR A 652 0.58 -8.89 32.36
CA THR A 652 0.11 -10.28 32.34
C THR A 652 -0.55 -10.67 31.02
N ASP A 653 -0.50 -9.82 30.01
CA ASP A 653 -1.16 -10.03 28.73
C ASP A 653 -0.12 -10.36 27.64
N ASP A 654 0.23 -11.64 27.54
CA ASP A 654 1.13 -12.15 26.50
C ASP A 654 0.54 -11.99 25.07
N ALA A 655 -0.75 -11.63 24.92
CA ALA A 655 -1.39 -11.37 23.63
C ALA A 655 -1.55 -9.88 23.30
N ASP A 656 -1.01 -8.99 24.15
CA ASP A 656 -1.05 -7.54 23.96
C ASP A 656 -0.51 -7.10 22.58
N SER A 657 -0.98 -5.94 22.10
CA SER A 657 -0.57 -5.35 20.84
C SER A 657 -0.19 -3.89 21.02
N SER A 658 1.09 -3.58 20.78
CA SER A 658 1.62 -2.22 20.70
C SER A 658 1.56 -1.64 19.28
N GLY A 659 0.87 -2.32 18.36
CA GLY A 659 0.64 -1.89 16.98
C GLY A 659 1.47 -2.62 15.91
N THR A 660 1.89 -1.89 14.87
CA THR A 660 2.57 -2.44 13.69
C THR A 660 3.84 -1.68 13.34
N LEU A 661 4.93 -2.41 13.11
CA LEU A 661 6.14 -1.95 12.42
C LEU A 661 6.31 -2.79 11.14
N ARG A 662 6.18 -2.14 9.97
CA ARG A 662 6.35 -2.78 8.65
C ARG A 662 7.16 -1.90 7.71
N TYR A 663 8.23 -2.43 7.10
CA TYR A 663 9.18 -1.68 6.24
C TYR A 663 9.71 -0.42 6.95
N VAL A 664 10.35 -0.66 8.10
CA VAL A 664 10.94 0.39 8.95
C VAL A 664 12.45 0.23 8.96
N VAL A 665 13.17 1.32 8.67
CA VAL A 665 14.63 1.37 8.69
C VAL A 665 15.08 2.32 9.80
N VAL A 666 15.81 1.81 10.78
CA VAL A 666 16.42 2.57 11.88
C VAL A 666 17.92 2.64 11.62
N LYS A 667 18.49 3.85 11.53
CA LYS A 667 19.91 4.06 11.24
C LYS A 667 20.58 4.91 12.31
N HIS A 668 21.82 4.59 12.66
CA HIS A 668 22.69 5.45 13.48
C HIS A 668 22.18 5.74 14.90
N ALA A 669 21.36 4.84 15.46
CA ALA A 669 20.86 4.91 16.84
C ALA A 669 21.94 4.39 17.83
N GLY A 670 21.62 4.19 19.12
CA GLY A 670 22.59 3.70 20.10
C GLY A 670 23.16 4.74 21.07
N TYR A 671 22.53 5.91 21.24
CA TYR A 671 23.17 6.99 22.01
C TYR A 671 23.33 6.65 23.50
N GLU A 672 24.58 6.75 23.99
CA GLU A 672 24.96 6.63 25.40
C GLU A 672 24.44 7.81 26.24
N ILE A 673 23.40 7.56 27.06
CA ILE A 673 22.78 8.61 27.89
C ILE A 673 23.57 8.82 29.19
N ALA A 674 24.25 7.78 29.69
CA ALA A 674 25.21 7.82 30.79
C ALA A 674 26.25 6.71 30.59
N PRO A 675 27.42 6.74 31.28
CA PRO A 675 28.44 5.69 31.16
C PRO A 675 27.86 4.29 31.29
N ASP A 676 28.06 3.46 30.27
CA ASP A 676 27.55 2.08 30.16
C ASP A 676 26.00 1.99 30.25
N ASN A 677 25.30 2.91 29.56
CA ASN A 677 23.84 3.04 29.60
C ASN A 677 23.31 3.71 28.31
N GLU A 678 23.43 2.95 27.23
CA GLU A 678 22.97 3.22 25.89
C GLU A 678 21.48 2.85 25.69
N LEU A 679 20.91 3.25 24.55
CA LEU A 679 19.60 2.79 24.11
C LEU A 679 19.75 2.03 22.80
N ASN A 680 18.96 0.98 22.60
CA ASN A 680 19.07 0.11 21.42
C ASN A 680 18.53 0.75 20.14
N GLY A 681 18.79 0.09 19.01
CA GLY A 681 18.14 0.47 17.75
C GLY A 681 16.62 0.37 17.87
N ILE A 682 16.13 -0.80 18.29
CA ILE A 682 14.75 -1.01 18.71
C ILE A 682 14.69 -1.87 19.98
N THR A 683 14.18 -1.28 21.06
CA THR A 683 13.91 -1.97 22.33
C THR A 683 12.47 -2.49 22.37
N PHE A 684 12.29 -3.75 22.72
CA PHE A 684 11.00 -4.40 22.96
C PHE A 684 10.83 -4.76 24.44
N GLY A 685 10.23 -3.87 25.22
CA GLY A 685 9.92 -4.11 26.64
C GLY A 685 8.57 -4.78 26.81
N GLY A 686 8.53 -6.06 27.18
CA GLY A 686 7.28 -6.78 27.48
C GLY A 686 6.23 -6.69 26.37
N VAL A 687 6.67 -6.70 25.10
CA VAL A 687 5.76 -6.55 23.95
C VAL A 687 5.06 -7.89 23.67
N GLY A 688 3.73 -7.85 23.50
CA GLY A 688 2.89 -9.03 23.32
C GLY A 688 2.85 -9.56 21.88
N SER A 689 2.39 -10.81 21.73
CA SER A 689 2.32 -11.51 20.45
C SER A 689 1.29 -10.95 19.47
N GLY A 690 0.40 -10.05 19.93
CA GLY A 690 -0.54 -9.33 19.09
C GLY A 690 0.10 -8.15 18.34
N THR A 691 1.34 -7.78 18.67
CA THR A 691 2.11 -6.76 17.96
C THR A 691 2.68 -7.34 16.67
N LYS A 692 2.53 -6.62 15.56
CA LYS A 692 3.02 -7.06 14.26
C LYS A 692 4.33 -6.37 13.91
N VAL A 693 5.41 -7.13 13.79
CA VAL A 693 6.73 -6.59 13.42
C VAL A 693 7.28 -7.40 12.25
N GLU A 694 7.44 -6.77 11.09
CA GLU A 694 8.02 -7.44 9.94
C GLU A 694 8.71 -6.48 8.97
N TYR A 695 9.71 -6.93 8.22
CA TYR A 695 10.50 -6.07 7.33
C TYR A 695 11.07 -4.86 8.08
N ILE A 696 11.90 -5.13 9.09
CA ILE A 696 12.60 -4.09 9.84
C ILE A 696 14.10 -4.18 9.61
N GLN A 697 14.76 -3.02 9.59
CA GLN A 697 16.21 -2.95 9.58
C GLN A 697 16.72 -2.06 10.71
N VAL A 698 17.80 -2.50 11.36
CA VAL A 698 18.66 -1.66 12.17
C VAL A 698 20.07 -1.63 11.56
N HIS A 699 20.60 -0.42 11.36
CA HIS A 699 21.88 -0.19 10.69
C HIS A 699 22.78 0.77 11.46
N GLU A 700 24.04 0.39 11.66
CA GLU A 700 25.05 1.17 12.38
C GLU A 700 24.55 1.65 13.76
N ASN A 701 23.98 0.74 14.56
CA ASN A 701 23.62 1.04 15.94
C ASN A 701 24.85 0.96 16.86
N ALA A 702 24.96 1.86 17.84
CA ALA A 702 26.13 1.87 18.75
C ALA A 702 26.03 0.83 19.88
N ASP A 703 24.80 0.44 20.19
CA ASP A 703 24.44 -0.60 21.14
C ASP A 703 23.78 -1.76 20.39
N ASP A 704 22.90 -2.51 21.02
CA ASP A 704 22.23 -3.63 20.38
C ASP A 704 21.35 -3.23 19.20
N GLY A 705 21.34 -4.09 18.19
CA GLY A 705 20.45 -3.93 17.03
C GLY A 705 18.99 -3.92 17.46
N ILE A 706 18.57 -5.03 18.06
CA ILE A 706 17.29 -5.17 18.74
C ILE A 706 17.50 -5.86 20.08
N GLU A 707 16.76 -5.43 21.10
CA GLU A 707 16.81 -6.04 22.42
C GLU A 707 15.41 -6.33 22.96
N PHE A 708 15.23 -7.50 23.58
CA PHE A 708 13.97 -7.93 24.18
C PHE A 708 14.07 -8.02 25.69
N PHE A 709 13.32 -7.16 26.40
CA PHE A 709 13.12 -7.27 27.84
C PHE A 709 11.82 -8.05 28.14
N GLY A 710 11.91 -9.37 28.17
CA GLY A 710 10.73 -10.24 28.35
C GLY A 710 9.72 -10.15 27.20
N GLY A 711 8.49 -10.63 27.41
CA GLY A 711 7.42 -10.59 26.41
C GLY A 711 7.40 -11.77 25.41
N THR A 712 6.58 -11.63 24.37
CA THR A 712 6.16 -12.71 23.45
C THR A 712 5.99 -12.24 22.00
N VAL A 713 6.46 -11.04 21.67
CA VAL A 713 6.38 -10.47 20.32
C VAL A 713 7.04 -11.38 19.28
N ASN A 714 6.46 -11.44 18.08
CA ASN A 714 7.00 -12.23 16.98
C ASN A 714 7.45 -11.33 15.83
N LEU A 715 8.58 -11.66 15.21
CA LEU A 715 9.19 -10.87 14.13
C LEU A 715 9.44 -11.72 12.88
N LYS A 716 9.19 -11.16 11.69
CA LYS A 716 9.62 -11.76 10.41
C LYS A 716 10.42 -10.78 9.57
N TYR A 717 11.42 -11.26 8.80
CA TYR A 717 12.18 -10.41 7.87
C TYR A 717 12.92 -9.26 8.58
N VAL A 718 13.98 -9.61 9.31
CA VAL A 718 14.76 -8.70 10.14
C VAL A 718 16.17 -8.56 9.59
N VAL A 719 16.66 -7.33 9.39
CA VAL A 719 18.01 -7.05 8.90
C VAL A 719 18.79 -6.23 9.93
N LEU A 720 19.98 -6.70 10.30
CA LEU A 720 20.81 -6.12 11.34
C LEU A 720 22.23 -6.00 10.79
N THR A 721 22.69 -4.77 10.62
CA THR A 721 23.89 -4.49 9.84
C THR A 721 24.80 -3.50 10.56
N SER A 722 26.07 -3.86 10.73
CA SER A 722 27.08 -2.99 11.33
C SER A 722 26.72 -2.47 12.74
N ASN A 723 25.94 -3.23 13.52
CA ASN A 723 25.72 -2.91 14.93
C ASN A 723 27.02 -3.16 15.71
N LYS A 724 27.30 -2.29 16.67
CA LYS A 724 28.56 -2.32 17.41
C LYS A 724 28.55 -3.21 18.64
N ASP A 725 27.37 -3.47 19.18
CA ASP A 725 27.18 -4.47 20.22
C ASP A 725 26.43 -5.69 19.66
N ASP A 726 25.52 -6.29 20.42
CA ASP A 726 24.88 -7.52 20.03
C ASP A 726 23.78 -7.25 18.99
N SER A 727 23.71 -8.07 17.94
CA SER A 727 22.73 -7.80 16.88
C SER A 727 21.30 -8.09 17.35
N VAL A 728 21.12 -9.21 18.04
CA VAL A 728 19.89 -9.60 18.72
C VAL A 728 20.25 -9.94 20.16
N ASP A 729 19.70 -9.18 21.10
CA ASP A 729 19.79 -9.48 22.53
C ASP A 729 18.40 -9.85 23.08
N TRP A 730 18.34 -10.79 24.01
CA TRP A 730 17.18 -10.93 24.87
C TRP A 730 17.54 -11.25 26.32
N ASP A 731 16.69 -10.78 27.21
CA ASP A 731 16.71 -11.12 28.62
C ASP A 731 15.28 -11.29 29.20
N ASN A 732 15.20 -11.38 30.53
CA ASN A 732 13.98 -11.19 31.31
C ASN A 732 12.78 -12.09 30.95
N GLY A 733 13.05 -13.27 30.38
CA GLY A 733 12.04 -14.28 30.11
C GLY A 733 11.35 -14.15 28.75
N PHE A 734 12.05 -13.64 27.73
CA PHE A 734 11.53 -13.51 26.37
C PHE A 734 11.17 -14.88 25.74
N ARG A 735 9.99 -14.97 25.12
CA ARG A 735 9.42 -16.23 24.59
C ARG A 735 8.77 -16.07 23.21
N GLY A 736 9.21 -15.08 22.43
CA GLY A 736 8.69 -14.81 21.09
C GLY A 736 9.26 -15.73 20.00
N ASN A 737 8.81 -15.51 18.76
CA ASN A 737 9.28 -16.23 17.58
C ASN A 737 9.88 -15.28 16.52
N LEU A 738 11.03 -15.64 15.94
CA LEU A 738 11.70 -14.87 14.88
C LEU A 738 11.89 -15.73 13.62
N GLN A 739 11.58 -15.21 12.41
CA GLN A 739 11.89 -15.90 11.16
C GLN A 739 12.50 -14.99 10.08
N TYR A 740 13.49 -15.50 9.33
CA TYR A 740 14.22 -14.76 8.28
C TYR A 740 14.98 -13.55 8.87
N VAL A 741 16.06 -13.85 9.58
CA VAL A 741 16.89 -12.84 10.28
C VAL A 741 18.29 -12.80 9.68
N LEU A 742 18.67 -11.68 9.07
CA LEU A 742 20.00 -11.47 8.50
C LEU A 742 20.81 -10.55 9.40
N VAL A 743 21.88 -11.09 9.99
CA VAL A 743 22.91 -10.34 10.72
C VAL A 743 24.18 -10.29 9.88
N LYS A 744 24.72 -9.08 9.69
CA LYS A 744 26.00 -8.86 9.01
C LYS A 744 26.79 -7.79 9.76
N HIS A 745 27.85 -8.20 10.45
CA HIS A 745 28.77 -7.28 11.10
C HIS A 745 29.51 -6.44 10.03
N ASP A 746 30.09 -5.30 10.44
CA ASP A 746 30.73 -4.39 9.50
C ASP A 746 31.84 -5.12 8.71
N PRO A 747 31.72 -5.22 7.37
CA PRO A 747 32.71 -5.91 6.55
C PRO A 747 34.10 -5.24 6.57
N GLN A 748 34.20 -4.01 7.06
CA GLN A 748 35.45 -3.27 7.19
C GLN A 748 36.10 -3.42 8.58
N ASN A 749 35.74 -4.47 9.33
CA ASN A 749 36.28 -4.72 10.66
C ASN A 749 35.94 -3.59 11.65
N GLY A 750 34.74 -3.02 11.51
CA GLY A 750 34.15 -2.16 12.53
C GLY A 750 33.87 -2.94 13.82
N GLU A 751 33.72 -2.19 14.90
CA GLU A 751 33.28 -2.69 16.20
C GLU A 751 32.01 -3.52 16.06
N ALA A 752 31.98 -4.65 16.76
CA ALA A 752 30.89 -5.63 16.77
C ALA A 752 31.05 -6.52 18.02
N ASN A 753 29.97 -7.18 18.41
CA ASN A 753 29.97 -8.21 19.43
C ASN A 753 29.31 -9.49 18.88
N ARG A 754 28.25 -10.02 19.49
CA ARG A 754 27.60 -11.26 19.06
C ARG A 754 26.52 -11.01 18.01
N GLY A 755 26.31 -12.01 17.16
CA GLY A 755 25.09 -12.08 16.36
C GLY A 755 23.84 -12.34 17.22
N ILE A 756 24.00 -13.10 18.30
CA ILE A 756 23.01 -13.30 19.37
C ILE A 756 23.71 -13.30 20.72
N GLU A 757 23.22 -12.46 21.65
CA GLU A 757 23.35 -12.67 23.09
C GLU A 757 21.97 -13.06 23.65
N GLY A 758 21.91 -14.04 24.55
CA GLY A 758 20.64 -14.59 25.00
C GLY A 758 20.66 -15.04 26.43
N ASP A 759 19.99 -14.26 27.28
CA ASP A 759 19.98 -14.39 28.73
C ASP A 759 18.58 -14.71 29.28
N ASN A 760 18.53 -15.06 30.57
CA ASN A 760 17.28 -15.18 31.30
C ASN A 760 17.17 -14.23 32.50
N ASP A 761 17.86 -14.51 33.61
CA ASP A 761 17.95 -13.58 34.74
C ASP A 761 19.31 -13.81 35.41
N GLY A 762 20.21 -12.83 35.31
CA GLY A 762 21.58 -12.97 35.79
C GLY A 762 21.77 -13.14 37.29
N SER A 763 20.75 -12.85 38.08
CA SER A 763 20.78 -13.16 39.53
C SER A 763 20.21 -14.53 39.85
N THR A 764 19.23 -15.00 39.06
CA THR A 764 18.52 -16.25 39.26
C THR A 764 18.31 -16.96 37.91
N PRO A 765 19.34 -17.66 37.37
CA PRO A 765 19.30 -18.25 36.03
C PRO A 765 18.09 -19.15 35.69
N ASN A 766 17.46 -19.75 36.68
CA ASN A 766 16.29 -20.63 36.51
C ASN A 766 14.93 -19.93 36.77
N LYS A 767 14.89 -18.60 36.83
CA LYS A 767 13.66 -17.85 37.14
C LYS A 767 12.61 -18.00 36.06
N LEU A 768 11.35 -18.19 36.47
CA LEU A 768 10.22 -18.38 35.56
C LEU A 768 9.45 -17.06 35.30
N PRO A 769 8.87 -16.88 34.10
CA PRO A 769 9.10 -17.70 32.90
C PRO A 769 10.56 -17.58 32.44
N GLN A 770 11.17 -18.70 32.03
CA GLN A 770 12.52 -18.68 31.48
C GLN A 770 12.49 -18.18 30.04
N SER A 771 13.53 -17.44 29.62
CA SER A 771 13.73 -17.12 28.21
C SER A 771 13.79 -18.41 27.40
N ASN A 772 12.98 -18.48 26.34
CA ASN A 772 12.90 -19.62 25.45
C ASN A 772 12.32 -19.20 24.08
N PRO A 773 12.98 -18.29 23.35
CA PRO A 773 12.54 -17.92 22.02
C PRO A 773 12.68 -19.10 21.04
N SER A 774 11.89 -19.06 19.97
CA SER A 774 12.10 -19.93 18.80
C SER A 774 12.52 -19.09 17.60
N ILE A 775 13.62 -19.45 16.95
CA ILE A 775 14.15 -18.72 15.79
C ILE A 775 14.33 -19.70 14.64
N ALA A 776 13.88 -19.31 13.45
CA ALA A 776 14.07 -20.08 12.23
C ALA A 776 14.68 -19.22 11.12
N ASN A 777 15.55 -19.79 10.29
CA ASN A 777 16.07 -19.14 9.09
C ASN A 777 16.86 -17.87 9.43
N MET A 778 17.97 -18.02 10.15
CA MET A 778 18.86 -16.92 10.52
C MET A 778 20.24 -17.09 9.89
N THR A 779 20.77 -16.01 9.31
CA THR A 779 22.15 -15.96 8.80
C THR A 779 22.92 -14.95 9.64
N ILE A 780 24.06 -15.36 10.21
CA ILE A 780 25.00 -14.49 10.91
C ILE A 780 26.32 -14.49 10.16
N ILE A 781 26.76 -13.29 9.75
CA ILE A 781 28.03 -13.05 9.07
C ILE A 781 28.88 -12.16 9.97
N GLY A 782 29.86 -12.76 10.65
CA GLY A 782 30.81 -12.04 11.51
C GLY A 782 31.93 -11.33 10.73
N ASN A 783 32.75 -10.58 11.46
CA ASN A 783 33.97 -9.95 10.97
C ASN A 783 35.19 -10.38 11.83
N THR A 784 36.33 -9.69 11.73
CA THR A 784 37.55 -10.01 12.50
C THR A 784 37.79 -9.08 13.69
N PHE A 785 36.75 -8.39 14.17
CA PHE A 785 36.89 -7.46 15.29
C PHE A 785 37.20 -8.23 16.56
N ASP A 786 38.24 -7.80 17.28
CA ASP A 786 38.76 -8.48 18.46
C ASP A 786 39.49 -7.46 19.35
N THR A 787 39.04 -7.35 20.59
CA THR A 787 39.61 -6.54 21.66
C THR A 787 39.61 -7.34 22.97
N ALA A 788 40.18 -6.79 24.04
CA ALA A 788 40.16 -7.48 25.33
C ALA A 788 38.75 -7.63 25.93
N ASP A 789 37.80 -6.78 25.52
CA ASP A 789 36.48 -6.66 26.12
C ASP A 789 35.33 -7.07 25.17
N LYS A 790 35.58 -7.06 23.84
CA LYS A 790 34.60 -7.38 22.79
C LYS A 790 35.28 -8.02 21.58
N ASP A 791 34.62 -8.99 20.98
CA ASP A 791 35.00 -9.63 19.73
C ASP A 791 33.76 -10.04 18.92
N SER A 792 33.93 -10.16 17.60
CA SER A 792 32.84 -10.54 16.71
C SER A 792 32.54 -12.04 16.85
N GLU A 793 31.40 -12.39 17.43
CA GLU A 793 30.98 -13.76 17.71
C GLU A 793 29.66 -14.12 17.00
N GLY A 794 29.32 -15.41 16.97
CA GLY A 794 28.08 -15.94 16.44
C GLY A 794 26.95 -15.89 17.47
N VAL A 795 26.69 -17.01 18.14
CA VAL A 795 25.62 -17.17 19.13
C VAL A 795 26.19 -17.46 20.50
N TYR A 796 25.81 -16.67 21.51
CA TYR A 796 26.11 -16.93 22.91
C TYR A 796 24.83 -16.99 23.74
N LEU A 797 24.58 -18.14 24.38
CA LEU A 797 23.47 -18.30 25.33
C LEU A 797 24.00 -18.39 26.75
N ARG A 798 23.40 -17.65 27.68
CA ARG A 798 23.87 -17.56 29.06
C ARG A 798 22.74 -17.53 30.07
N GLU A 799 23.12 -17.55 31.34
CA GLU A 799 22.25 -17.28 32.48
C GLU A 799 20.99 -18.15 32.54
N GLY A 800 21.07 -19.40 32.06
CA GLY A 800 19.95 -20.34 32.05
C GLY A 800 18.88 -20.07 30.98
N SER A 801 19.25 -19.33 29.93
CA SER A 801 18.46 -19.13 28.72
C SER A 801 18.27 -20.44 27.96
N LYS A 802 17.02 -20.74 27.60
CA LYS A 802 16.68 -21.79 26.63
C LYS A 802 16.51 -21.16 25.26
N ALA A 803 16.62 -21.96 24.20
CA ALA A 803 16.28 -21.51 22.85
C ALA A 803 15.94 -22.69 21.91
N GLN A 804 15.04 -22.43 20.95
CA GLN A 804 14.75 -23.35 19.84
C GLN A 804 15.26 -22.73 18.53
N LEU A 805 16.46 -23.11 18.10
CA LEU A 805 17.17 -22.52 16.96
C LEU A 805 17.15 -23.49 15.76
N HIS A 806 16.62 -23.05 14.62
CA HIS A 806 16.43 -23.90 13.44
C HIS A 806 16.86 -23.21 12.15
N ASN A 807 17.41 -23.95 11.19
CA ASN A 807 17.76 -23.41 9.88
C ASN A 807 18.78 -22.25 9.96
N PHE A 808 19.81 -22.36 10.80
CA PHE A 808 20.83 -21.32 10.94
C PHE A 808 21.99 -21.50 9.94
N VAL A 809 22.56 -20.37 9.51
CA VAL A 809 23.89 -20.28 8.90
C VAL A 809 24.72 -19.33 9.76
N VAL A 810 25.78 -19.81 10.41
CA VAL A 810 26.70 -18.95 11.18
C VAL A 810 28.08 -19.05 10.57
N THR A 811 28.65 -17.91 10.16
CA THR A 811 29.92 -17.89 9.44
C THR A 811 30.66 -16.57 9.63
N GLY A 812 31.97 -16.59 9.39
CA GLY A 812 32.79 -15.40 9.31
C GLY A 812 34.20 -15.70 8.83
N PRO A 813 35.02 -14.65 8.65
CA PRO A 813 36.41 -14.79 8.24
C PRO A 813 37.27 -15.47 9.31
N VAL A 814 38.47 -15.92 8.91
CA VAL A 814 39.49 -16.35 9.86
C VAL A 814 39.86 -15.20 10.77
N GLY A 815 39.80 -15.41 12.09
CA GLY A 815 40.01 -14.38 13.11
C GLY A 815 38.71 -13.75 13.64
N MET A 816 37.54 -14.21 13.20
CA MET A 816 36.30 -14.08 13.97
C MET A 816 36.43 -14.91 15.26
N GLY A 817 35.76 -14.48 16.34
CA GLY A 817 35.54 -15.30 17.54
C GLY A 817 34.64 -16.51 17.24
N GLU A 818 34.13 -17.17 18.28
CA GLU A 818 33.39 -18.40 18.08
C GLU A 818 32.03 -18.24 17.39
N CYS A 819 31.65 -19.25 16.59
CA CYS A 819 30.30 -19.29 16.02
C CYS A 819 29.22 -19.69 17.04
N LEU A 820 29.56 -20.50 18.05
CA LEU A 820 28.61 -20.99 19.04
C LEU A 820 29.29 -21.18 20.40
N GLU A 821 28.73 -20.51 21.40
CA GLU A 821 29.06 -20.66 22.82
C GLU A 821 27.79 -20.88 23.66
N LEU A 822 27.92 -21.73 24.68
CA LEU A 822 26.96 -21.81 25.78
C LEU A 822 27.69 -21.56 27.10
N GLU A 823 27.14 -20.68 27.93
CA GLU A 823 27.66 -20.43 29.27
C GLU A 823 27.66 -21.73 30.10
N ALA A 824 28.69 -21.89 30.93
CA ALA A 824 28.78 -23.02 31.83
C ALA A 824 27.61 -23.10 32.82
N GLY A 825 27.34 -24.29 33.34
CA GLY A 825 26.32 -24.52 34.36
C GLY A 825 24.95 -24.85 33.78
N LEU A 826 23.94 -24.05 34.15
CA LEU A 826 22.53 -24.36 33.86
C LEU A 826 22.21 -24.34 32.35
N THR A 827 22.80 -23.43 31.60
CA THR A 827 22.59 -23.32 30.15
C THR A 827 23.05 -24.60 29.42
N VAL A 828 24.20 -25.14 29.81
CA VAL A 828 24.68 -26.45 29.33
C VAL A 828 23.78 -27.60 29.78
N ASP A 829 23.29 -27.59 31.02
CA ASP A 829 22.36 -28.63 31.49
C ASP A 829 21.08 -28.67 30.65
N GLN A 830 20.59 -27.51 30.22
CA GLN A 830 19.41 -27.38 29.35
C GLN A 830 19.66 -27.91 27.93
N ALA A 831 20.85 -27.72 27.38
CA ALA A 831 21.25 -28.34 26.12
C ALA A 831 21.27 -29.87 26.22
N LYS A 832 21.78 -30.42 27.34
CA LYS A 832 21.81 -31.88 27.60
C LYS A 832 20.42 -32.49 27.79
N SER A 833 19.46 -31.73 28.33
CA SER A 833 18.08 -32.16 28.51
C SER A 833 17.20 -31.94 27.29
N ALA A 834 17.75 -31.40 26.19
CA ALA A 834 17.01 -30.96 25.00
C ALA A 834 15.96 -29.87 25.28
N ASP A 835 16.12 -29.12 26.37
CA ASP A 835 15.40 -27.88 26.63
C ASP A 835 15.88 -26.75 25.72
N THR A 836 17.16 -26.78 25.34
CA THR A 836 17.77 -25.96 24.29
C THR A 836 18.09 -26.85 23.09
N LEU A 837 17.72 -26.41 21.89
CA LEU A 837 17.88 -27.17 20.65
C LEU A 837 18.41 -26.27 19.54
N MET A 838 19.45 -26.72 18.84
CA MET A 838 19.86 -26.18 17.54
C MET A 838 19.81 -27.30 16.50
N SER A 839 19.00 -27.15 15.45
CA SER A 839 18.83 -28.20 14.42
C SER A 839 18.80 -27.66 13.00
N ASN A 840 19.05 -28.52 12.01
CA ASN A 840 19.00 -28.19 10.59
C ASN A 840 19.87 -26.96 10.25
N SER A 841 21.06 -26.86 10.84
CA SER A 841 21.89 -25.65 10.81
C SER A 841 23.33 -25.95 10.38
N VAL A 842 24.02 -24.94 9.84
CA VAL A 842 25.41 -25.03 9.42
C VAL A 842 26.29 -23.98 10.09
N VAL A 843 27.45 -24.40 10.60
CA VAL A 843 28.50 -23.53 11.17
C VAL A 843 29.73 -23.55 10.27
N ALA A 844 30.27 -22.38 9.93
CA ALA A 844 31.35 -22.22 8.96
C ALA A 844 32.32 -21.06 9.30
N CYS A 845 32.92 -21.10 10.49
CA CYS A 845 34.03 -20.22 10.91
C CYS A 845 35.21 -21.05 11.45
N ASP A 846 36.36 -20.40 11.65
CA ASP A 846 37.61 -21.06 12.08
C ASP A 846 37.51 -21.60 13.52
N GLU A 847 36.92 -20.82 14.44
CA GLU A 847 36.59 -21.24 15.80
C GLU A 847 35.10 -21.61 15.90
N ALA A 848 34.74 -22.81 15.44
CA ALA A 848 33.32 -23.18 15.34
C ALA A 848 32.59 -23.32 16.70
N PHE A 849 33.29 -23.75 17.77
CA PHE A 849 32.66 -24.10 19.05
C PHE A 849 33.58 -23.81 20.24
N LYS A 850 33.03 -23.16 21.28
CA LYS A 850 33.69 -22.95 22.57
C LYS A 850 33.14 -23.88 23.63
N ASN A 851 33.97 -24.83 24.06
CA ASN A 851 33.56 -25.84 25.04
C ASN A 851 33.53 -25.26 26.46
N SER A 852 32.42 -25.48 27.17
CA SER A 852 32.21 -25.08 28.55
C SER A 852 31.94 -26.28 29.47
N LYS A 853 31.54 -26.04 30.72
CA LYS A 853 31.28 -27.10 31.73
C LYS A 853 29.82 -27.10 32.18
N ASP A 854 29.31 -28.24 32.58
CA ASP A 854 27.96 -28.35 33.16
C ASP A 854 27.92 -27.99 34.67
N SER A 855 26.73 -28.05 35.29
CA SER A 855 26.60 -27.74 36.73
C SER A 855 27.31 -28.72 37.66
N SER A 856 27.75 -29.87 37.15
CA SER A 856 28.58 -30.85 37.86
C SER A 856 30.09 -30.67 37.64
N ASP A 857 30.50 -29.57 36.99
CA ASP A 857 31.88 -29.27 36.57
C ASP A 857 32.45 -30.26 35.53
N ALA A 858 31.58 -31.03 34.87
CA ALA A 858 31.98 -31.93 33.80
C ALA A 858 32.05 -31.18 32.46
N THR A 859 33.11 -31.44 31.69
CA THR A 859 33.30 -30.86 30.35
C THR A 859 32.14 -31.24 29.43
N PHE A 860 31.60 -30.25 28.72
CA PHE A 860 30.61 -30.42 27.67
C PHE A 860 31.29 -30.22 26.31
N ASP A 861 31.19 -31.25 25.47
CA ASP A 861 31.68 -31.19 24.09
C ASP A 861 30.58 -30.61 23.21
N LEU A 862 30.64 -29.30 22.98
CA LEU A 862 29.61 -28.55 22.26
C LEU A 862 29.54 -28.97 20.79
N MET A 863 30.68 -29.32 20.18
CA MET A 863 30.72 -29.88 18.83
C MET A 863 30.01 -31.23 18.77
N SER A 864 30.24 -32.10 19.75
CA SER A 864 29.53 -33.39 19.82
C SER A 864 28.03 -33.20 20.01
N TRP A 865 27.60 -32.26 20.86
CA TRP A 865 26.17 -31.96 20.99
C TRP A 865 25.57 -31.44 19.68
N PHE A 866 26.27 -30.53 19.01
CA PHE A 866 25.78 -29.94 17.76
C PHE A 866 25.71 -30.96 16.61
N ILE A 867 26.70 -31.85 16.44
CA ILE A 867 26.76 -32.79 15.30
C ILE A 867 26.23 -34.19 15.61
N ASN A 868 26.50 -34.73 16.80
CA ASN A 868 26.14 -36.12 17.13
C ASN A 868 24.78 -36.22 17.82
N ASP A 869 24.45 -35.27 18.70
CA ASP A 869 23.16 -35.28 19.41
C ASP A 869 22.05 -34.61 18.57
N ASN A 870 22.42 -33.73 17.63
CA ASN A 870 21.51 -33.02 16.71
C ASN A 870 21.92 -33.27 15.24
N THR A 871 21.67 -34.49 14.77
CA THR A 871 22.27 -35.05 13.53
C THR A 871 21.89 -34.36 12.21
N GLU A 872 20.92 -33.46 12.24
CA GLU A 872 20.48 -32.65 11.10
C GLU A 872 21.40 -31.45 10.82
N ASN A 873 22.35 -31.18 11.70
CA ASN A 873 23.32 -30.09 11.56
C ASN A 873 24.56 -30.50 10.76
N SER A 874 25.29 -29.50 10.26
CA SER A 874 26.56 -29.70 9.57
C SER A 874 27.61 -28.63 9.92
N THR A 875 28.87 -28.91 9.58
CA THR A 875 29.94 -27.91 9.57
C THR A 875 30.46 -27.73 8.15
N ALA A 876 30.92 -26.52 7.83
CA ALA A 876 31.56 -26.22 6.56
C ALA A 876 32.88 -25.46 6.78
N ALA A 877 33.71 -25.40 5.74
CA ALA A 877 35.09 -24.93 5.90
C ALA A 877 35.22 -23.41 6.12
N ASN A 878 34.32 -22.60 5.55
CA ASN A 878 34.36 -21.14 5.59
C ASN A 878 33.09 -20.55 4.94
N THR A 879 32.96 -19.22 4.96
CA THR A 879 31.86 -18.47 4.35
C THR A 879 31.58 -18.84 2.90
N SER A 880 32.60 -18.98 2.05
CA SER A 880 32.39 -19.28 0.62
C SER A 880 31.84 -20.70 0.35
N ALA A 881 31.82 -21.57 1.36
CA ALA A 881 31.18 -22.88 1.26
C ALA A 881 29.67 -22.83 1.55
N VAL A 882 29.18 -21.77 2.22
CA VAL A 882 27.80 -21.67 2.71
C VAL A 882 27.04 -20.47 2.18
N LEU A 883 27.73 -19.39 1.77
CA LEU A 883 27.15 -18.15 1.24
C LEU A 883 27.81 -17.69 -0.08
N GLU A 884 27.01 -17.06 -0.95
CA GLU A 884 27.43 -16.16 -2.03
C GLU A 884 26.96 -14.74 -1.65
N GLY A 885 27.86 -13.89 -1.15
CA GLY A 885 27.48 -12.61 -0.54
C GLY A 885 26.68 -12.85 0.74
N ILE A 886 25.42 -12.41 0.77
CA ILE A 886 24.47 -12.70 1.85
C ILE A 886 23.59 -13.93 1.57
N PHE A 887 23.65 -14.48 0.36
CA PHE A 887 22.71 -15.52 -0.08
C PHE A 887 23.19 -16.91 0.30
N THR A 888 22.33 -17.69 0.96
CA THR A 888 22.65 -19.09 1.26
C THR A 888 22.81 -19.92 -0.02
N ILE A 889 23.93 -20.63 -0.08
CA ILE A 889 24.22 -21.69 -1.07
C ILE A 889 24.41 -23.06 -0.42
N ASP A 890 24.42 -23.13 0.92
CA ASP A 890 24.49 -24.38 1.67
C ASP A 890 23.29 -25.30 1.39
N THR A 891 23.54 -26.61 1.47
CA THR A 891 22.55 -27.65 1.12
C THR A 891 22.04 -28.43 2.33
N THR A 892 22.31 -27.98 3.56
CA THR A 892 21.70 -28.56 4.76
C THR A 892 20.19 -28.59 4.60
N THR A 893 19.56 -29.74 4.86
CA THR A 893 18.11 -29.90 4.72
C THR A 893 17.41 -29.02 5.75
N PRO A 894 16.55 -28.06 5.34
CA PRO A 894 15.82 -27.23 6.27
C PRO A 894 14.77 -28.05 7.05
N LYS A 895 14.46 -27.58 8.25
CA LYS A 895 13.40 -28.10 9.11
C LYS A 895 12.03 -27.87 8.48
N ASP A 896 11.19 -28.90 8.53
CA ASP A 896 9.77 -28.81 8.19
C ASP A 896 8.96 -28.33 9.40
N PHE A 897 8.29 -27.20 9.21
CA PHE A 897 7.38 -26.55 10.14
C PHE A 897 5.90 -26.79 9.79
N THR A 898 5.57 -27.78 8.95
CA THR A 898 4.18 -28.14 8.63
C THR A 898 3.35 -28.29 9.92
N GLY A 899 2.31 -27.46 10.04
CA GLY A 899 1.42 -27.43 11.20
C GLY A 899 1.79 -26.38 12.28
N ASN A 900 2.89 -25.65 12.12
CA ASN A 900 3.18 -24.45 12.90
C ASN A 900 2.38 -23.24 12.36
N SER A 901 1.86 -22.40 13.24
CA SER A 901 1.04 -21.23 12.86
C SER A 901 1.86 -19.97 12.55
N PHE A 902 3.13 -19.93 12.94
CA PHE A 902 4.03 -18.79 12.74
C PHE A 902 5.09 -19.06 11.69
N PHE A 903 5.86 -20.15 11.82
CA PHE A 903 6.97 -20.46 10.94
C PHE A 903 6.50 -20.98 9.57
N GLU A 904 7.02 -20.35 8.52
CA GLU A 904 6.86 -20.80 7.13
C GLU A 904 7.90 -21.87 6.78
N ASN A 905 7.56 -22.73 5.83
CA ASN A 905 8.51 -23.71 5.29
C ASN A 905 9.45 -23.04 4.28
N ALA A 906 10.71 -22.88 4.67
CA ALA A 906 11.80 -22.52 3.76
C ALA A 906 12.38 -23.76 3.08
N ASP A 907 12.79 -23.60 1.83
CA ASP A 907 13.55 -24.59 1.04
C ASP A 907 15.07 -24.48 1.24
N HIS A 908 15.51 -23.67 2.21
CA HIS A 908 16.90 -23.38 2.51
C HIS A 908 17.11 -23.15 4.02
N VAL A 909 18.37 -23.31 4.45
CA VAL A 909 18.85 -22.80 5.75
C VAL A 909 19.33 -21.35 5.60
N GLY A 910 19.45 -20.63 6.70
CA GLY A 910 19.76 -19.20 6.69
C GLY A 910 18.58 -18.33 6.28
N ALA A 911 18.83 -17.03 6.19
CA ALA A 911 17.80 -16.00 6.09
C ALA A 911 17.33 -15.68 4.68
N VAL A 912 18.21 -15.77 3.68
CA VAL A 912 17.94 -15.23 2.35
C VAL A 912 18.65 -16.06 1.28
N THR A 913 18.01 -16.24 0.12
CA THR A 913 18.61 -16.85 -1.07
C THR A 913 18.51 -15.88 -2.24
N LYS A 914 19.32 -16.11 -3.27
CA LYS A 914 19.32 -15.29 -4.49
C LYS A 914 17.94 -15.29 -5.19
N ALA A 915 17.21 -16.40 -5.12
CA ALA A 915 15.88 -16.53 -5.70
C ALA A 915 14.78 -15.84 -4.87
N LYS A 916 14.99 -15.65 -3.56
CA LYS A 916 14.03 -15.04 -2.63
C LYS A 916 14.70 -13.91 -1.84
N ASN A 917 15.24 -12.92 -2.56
CA ASN A 917 15.90 -11.77 -1.94
C ASN A 917 14.88 -10.74 -1.43
N TRP A 918 14.33 -10.98 -0.25
CA TRP A 918 13.39 -10.08 0.42
C TRP A 918 14.04 -8.81 1.00
N THR A 919 15.39 -8.72 1.00
CA THR A 919 16.13 -7.54 1.49
C THR A 919 16.24 -6.42 0.46
N ALA A 920 15.97 -6.71 -0.81
CA ALA A 920 16.19 -5.79 -1.92
C ALA A 920 15.21 -4.60 -1.91
N GLY A 921 15.72 -3.41 -2.27
CA GLY A 921 14.91 -2.22 -2.58
C GLY A 921 14.55 -1.33 -1.40
N TRP A 922 14.73 -1.79 -0.16
CA TRP A 922 14.36 -1.03 1.04
C TRP A 922 15.43 -1.00 2.14
N THR A 923 16.44 -1.87 2.06
CA THR A 923 17.52 -1.93 3.06
C THR A 923 18.72 -1.07 2.67
N VAL A 924 19.55 -0.74 3.66
CA VAL A 924 20.84 -0.04 3.50
C VAL A 924 22.02 -0.95 3.88
N GLY A 925 23.24 -0.63 3.44
CA GLY A 925 24.46 -1.35 3.87
C GLY A 925 24.63 -2.78 3.34
N LEU A 926 23.75 -3.24 2.45
CA LEU A 926 23.80 -4.57 1.82
C LEU A 926 24.20 -4.54 0.33
N GLU A 927 24.39 -3.35 -0.26
CA GLU A 927 24.86 -3.17 -1.63
C GLU A 927 26.35 -3.58 -1.76
N GLU A 928 26.70 -4.30 -2.83
CA GLU A 928 28.09 -4.74 -3.13
C GLU A 928 28.93 -3.71 -3.88
#